data_AF-A0A4Q4XJ54-F1
#
_entry.id   AF-A0A4Q4XJ54-F1
#
_cell.length_a   1.000
_cell.length_b   1.000
_cell.length_c   1.000
_cell.angle_alpha   90.00
_cell.angle_beta   90.00
_cell.angle_gamma   90.00
#
_symmetry.space_group_name_H-M   'P 1'
#
loop_
_entity.id
_entity.type
_entity.pdbx_description
1 polymer ?
#
loop_
_entity_poly.entity_id
_entity_poly.type
_entity_poly.pdbx_seq_one_letter_code
_entity_poly.pdbx_strand_id
1 'polypeptide(L)'
;MAPSSQKQWSVSGKDKDFDGLQLVDAPVPKVGENDVLVKLHAASLNYRDLIIPKGMYPFATSFPVVPCSDGAGEVVEVGSKVSRFAKGDRVVTLFNQGHQFGPVDMAASQTGLGGVIDGTLRQYAVLNENGLVRAPRNLDYAEASTLTCAALTSWNALYGLKPLKPGETVLVQGTGGVSLFALQFAKAAGATVIATTSSNEKAQTLKKLGAHHVINYKEDANWGETAKKLTPGGEGVDHIVEVGGAGTLEQSLKAVKFEGVISIIGFLGGAKATPPIIECLNSICTARGVYVGSRALMEDMVRAIEANDIHPVVDESVFGFEKAREAYEYQWAQKHFGKVVIRIALDFPEEGVQLDKVVLVRWSSTHRRYHRRPPARGSLRNAEGTSTRSKTAVTIENGTAGEGFVAWVERLEAEPRRGPCLNTARDEGGSPSSPAALATRHGFLEPTCVGPAVELGRRNSTVVVIVLEELRVPYEIVSIKFEDIKSEPFINLNPNGRAPAIKDPNTDLVLWESGAIISYLVEQYDPEHVISYETLKEKHHCNQWLQFQMSGQGPYFGQAGWFTVFHHEKLPSAIERYCGEVKRVLGVLEKRLEGRQWLVGDKMTYADLAWVPWNDRIDAVTSCRPEEKFEGFPGVQAWHERMISRPSWGKAMETRARLMDEQGLTWTGMPKDVKSLVEYQEIIDAKKGAGSKE
;
A
#
# COMPACT_ATOMS: atom_id res chain seq x y z
N MET A 1 16.93 15.56 14.53
CA MET A 1 17.22 15.48 15.97
C MET A 1 15.92 15.14 16.67
N ALA A 2 15.94 14.31 17.71
CA ALA A 2 14.74 13.98 18.46
C ALA A 2 14.18 15.22 19.19
N PRO A 3 12.85 15.33 19.34
CA PRO A 3 12.26 16.42 20.13
C PRO A 3 12.63 16.29 21.62
N SER A 4 12.50 17.37 22.39
CA SER A 4 12.75 17.35 23.84
C SER A 4 11.65 16.67 24.65
N SER A 5 10.44 16.62 24.10
CA SER A 5 9.27 15.99 24.71
C SER A 5 8.54 15.09 23.71
N GLN A 6 7.76 14.17 24.24
CA GLN A 6 6.93 13.21 23.52
C GLN A 6 5.63 12.96 24.26
N LYS A 7 4.65 12.40 23.56
CA LYS A 7 3.47 11.79 24.18
C LYS A 7 3.71 10.31 24.46
N GLN A 8 3.20 9.84 25.59
CA GLN A 8 3.16 8.43 25.95
C GLN A 8 1.89 8.08 26.71
N TRP A 9 1.46 6.83 26.58
CA TRP A 9 0.45 6.28 27.48
C TRP A 9 1.12 5.74 28.74
N SER A 10 0.41 5.84 29.86
CA SER A 10 0.84 5.34 31.15
C SER A 10 -0.31 4.59 31.83
N VAL A 11 -0.01 3.44 32.42
CA VAL A 11 -0.88 2.74 33.36
C VAL A 11 -0.44 3.12 34.76
N SER A 12 -1.33 3.75 35.52
CA SER A 12 -1.03 4.28 36.86
C SER A 12 -1.13 3.24 37.98
N GLY A 13 -1.88 2.16 37.77
CA GLY A 13 -2.16 1.14 38.79
C GLY A 13 -3.11 0.06 38.29
N LYS A 14 -3.59 -0.77 39.23
CA LYS A 14 -4.48 -1.93 38.98
C LYS A 14 -5.95 -1.68 39.39
N ASP A 15 -6.21 -0.54 40.00
CA ASP A 15 -7.44 -0.19 40.70
C ASP A 15 -8.51 0.44 39.79
N LYS A 16 -8.11 0.90 38.61
CA LYS A 16 -8.98 1.66 37.69
C LYS A 16 -9.22 0.97 36.36
N ASP A 17 -8.81 -0.29 36.21
CA ASP A 17 -8.98 -1.01 34.95
C ASP A 17 -8.44 -0.17 33.76
N PHE A 18 -9.12 -0.16 32.61
CA PHE A 18 -8.75 0.65 31.46
C PHE A 18 -8.89 2.17 31.68
N ASP A 19 -9.66 2.62 32.69
CA ASP A 19 -9.68 4.04 33.07
C ASP A 19 -8.35 4.51 33.67
N GLY A 20 -7.51 3.56 34.11
CA GLY A 20 -6.15 3.81 34.57
C GLY A 20 -5.16 4.16 33.44
N LEU A 21 -5.53 3.97 32.16
CA LEU A 21 -4.73 4.39 31.01
C LEU A 21 -4.87 5.90 30.78
N GLN A 22 -3.74 6.60 30.82
CA GLN A 22 -3.66 8.05 30.62
C GLN A 22 -2.62 8.41 29.58
N LEU A 23 -3.00 9.28 28.64
CA LEU A 23 -2.08 9.92 27.70
C LEU A 23 -1.43 11.12 28.39
N VAL A 24 -0.11 11.14 28.46
CA VAL A 24 0.69 12.16 29.16
C VAL A 24 1.84 12.65 28.29
N ASP A 25 2.26 13.89 28.51
CA ASP A 25 3.53 14.41 28.00
C ASP A 25 4.70 13.93 28.89
N ALA A 26 5.78 13.50 28.25
CA ALA A 26 6.99 13.03 28.92
C ALA A 26 8.25 13.52 28.18
N PRO A 27 9.40 13.66 28.85
CA PRO A 27 10.66 13.96 28.16
C PRO A 27 11.07 12.78 27.27
N VAL A 28 11.72 13.06 26.15
CA VAL A 28 12.42 12.01 25.38
C VAL A 28 13.66 11.57 26.16
N PRO A 29 13.84 10.27 26.48
CA PRO A 29 14.98 9.81 27.26
C PRO A 29 16.30 10.04 26.50
N LYS A 30 17.38 10.28 27.25
CA LYS A 30 18.72 10.45 26.68
C LYS A 30 19.34 9.09 26.36
N VAL A 31 20.07 9.03 25.25
CA VAL A 31 20.76 7.82 24.79
C VAL A 31 22.02 7.58 25.63
N GLY A 32 22.11 6.39 26.25
CA GLY A 32 23.32 5.90 26.89
C GLY A 32 24.30 5.28 25.90
N GLU A 33 25.50 4.90 26.36
CA GLU A 33 26.58 4.43 25.48
C GLU A 33 26.22 3.19 24.64
N ASN A 34 25.41 2.27 25.18
CA ASN A 34 25.00 1.02 24.52
C ASN A 34 23.53 1.04 24.09
N ASP A 35 22.89 2.20 24.16
CA ASP A 35 21.46 2.32 23.92
C ASP A 35 21.16 2.90 22.55
N VAL A 36 19.93 2.65 22.10
CA VAL A 36 19.40 3.03 20.81
C VAL A 36 18.12 3.80 21.05
N LEU A 37 18.03 5.01 20.51
CA LEU A 37 16.78 5.75 20.47
C LEU A 37 15.98 5.30 19.24
N VAL A 38 14.80 4.78 19.49
CA VAL A 38 13.87 4.30 18.48
C VAL A 38 12.67 5.22 18.45
N LYS A 39 12.32 5.72 17.27
CA LYS A 39 11.02 6.33 16.99
C LYS A 39 10.04 5.20 16.71
N LEU A 40 9.08 4.98 17.61
CA LEU A 40 8.11 3.91 17.48
C LEU A 40 7.01 4.33 16.52
N HIS A 41 6.73 3.46 15.55
CA HIS A 41 5.73 3.71 14.52
C HIS A 41 4.45 2.92 14.76
N ALA A 42 4.55 1.71 15.33
CA ALA A 42 3.40 0.92 15.72
C ALA A 42 3.71 0.06 16.97
N ALA A 43 2.66 -0.20 17.74
CA ALA A 43 2.61 -1.22 18.78
C ALA A 43 1.43 -2.15 18.49
N SER A 44 1.44 -3.35 19.06
CA SER A 44 0.29 -4.25 18.97
C SER A 44 -0.10 -4.81 20.33
N LEU A 45 -1.36 -5.17 20.48
CA LEU A 45 -1.89 -5.60 21.76
C LEU A 45 -1.81 -7.12 21.92
N ASN A 46 -1.48 -7.54 23.13
CA ASN A 46 -1.56 -8.91 23.59
C ASN A 46 -2.53 -9.01 24.76
N TYR A 47 -3.03 -10.21 25.03
CA TYR A 47 -3.94 -10.44 26.15
C TYR A 47 -3.34 -9.95 27.49
N ARG A 48 -2.02 -10.12 27.68
CA ARG A 48 -1.31 -9.62 28.86
C ARG A 48 -1.51 -8.11 29.08
N ASP A 49 -1.52 -7.32 28.01
CA ASP A 49 -1.60 -5.87 28.10
C ASP A 49 -2.97 -5.45 28.64
N LEU A 50 -4.01 -6.24 28.37
CA LEU A 50 -5.37 -6.05 28.88
C LEU A 50 -5.52 -6.46 30.35
N ILE A 51 -4.82 -7.50 30.79
CA ILE A 51 -4.96 -8.04 32.16
C ILE A 51 -4.03 -7.38 33.19
N ILE A 52 -2.99 -6.67 32.76
CA ILE A 52 -2.13 -5.85 33.62
C ILE A 52 -2.91 -4.74 34.35
N PRO A 53 -3.63 -3.83 33.66
CA PRO A 53 -4.40 -2.77 34.32
C PRO A 53 -5.57 -3.31 35.17
N LYS A 54 -6.00 -4.56 34.93
CA LYS A 54 -7.02 -5.27 35.74
C LYS A 54 -6.43 -6.01 36.95
N GLY A 55 -5.11 -5.99 37.14
CA GLY A 55 -4.43 -6.69 38.22
C GLY A 55 -4.47 -8.23 38.13
N MET A 56 -4.80 -8.77 36.96
CA MET A 56 -4.93 -10.21 36.70
C MET A 56 -3.65 -10.84 36.12
N TYR A 57 -2.63 -10.04 35.81
CA TYR A 57 -1.35 -10.54 35.30
C TYR A 57 -0.56 -11.24 36.42
N PRO A 58 -0.15 -12.52 36.26
CA PRO A 58 0.44 -13.31 37.34
C PRO A 58 1.94 -13.06 37.55
N PHE A 59 2.59 -12.31 36.66
CA PHE A 59 4.02 -11.98 36.75
C PHE A 59 4.23 -10.57 37.32
N ALA A 60 5.49 -10.25 37.61
CA ALA A 60 5.88 -8.96 38.17
C ALA A 60 5.42 -7.78 37.28
N THR A 61 4.98 -6.71 37.93
CA THR A 61 4.52 -5.46 37.31
C THR A 61 4.95 -4.29 38.17
N SER A 62 5.41 -3.22 37.56
CA SER A 62 5.70 -1.95 38.21
C SER A 62 4.72 -0.89 37.71
N PHE A 63 4.35 0.05 38.57
CA PHE A 63 3.50 1.19 38.21
C PHE A 63 4.07 2.50 38.79
N PRO A 64 3.92 3.65 38.11
CA PRO A 64 3.38 3.79 36.77
C PRO A 64 4.29 3.15 35.71
N VAL A 65 3.73 2.71 34.59
CA VAL A 65 4.48 2.09 33.49
C VAL A 65 3.88 2.43 32.13
N VAL A 66 4.73 2.67 31.13
CA VAL A 66 4.28 2.73 29.73
C VAL A 66 3.87 1.31 29.31
N PRO A 67 2.64 1.06 28.84
CA PRO A 67 2.19 -0.30 28.54
C PRO A 67 2.68 -0.81 27.18
N CYS A 68 2.28 -2.05 26.85
CA CYS A 68 2.63 -2.82 25.63
C CYS A 68 4.09 -3.27 25.56
N SER A 69 4.32 -4.54 25.23
CA SER A 69 5.65 -5.08 24.94
C SER A 69 6.06 -4.95 23.48
N ASP A 70 5.06 -4.98 22.62
CA ASP A 70 5.16 -5.15 21.18
C ASP A 70 5.39 -3.80 20.50
N GLY A 71 6.45 -3.66 19.71
CA GLY A 71 6.75 -2.40 19.05
C GLY A 71 7.67 -2.56 17.85
N ALA A 72 7.40 -1.76 16.82
CA ALA A 72 8.26 -1.62 15.66
C ALA A 72 8.53 -0.14 15.37
N GLY A 73 9.75 0.17 14.93
CA GLY A 73 10.15 1.55 14.67
C GLY A 73 11.47 1.71 13.95
N GLU A 74 11.91 2.96 13.85
CA GLU A 74 13.14 3.37 13.18
C GLU A 74 14.16 3.87 14.20
N VAL A 75 15.42 3.49 14.04
CA VAL A 75 16.53 4.01 14.84
C VAL A 75 16.82 5.47 14.45
N VAL A 76 16.72 6.39 15.41
CA VAL A 76 16.98 7.82 15.18
C VAL A 76 18.34 8.29 15.70
N GLU A 77 18.86 7.62 16.75
CA GLU A 77 20.14 7.92 17.40
C GLU A 77 20.69 6.65 18.06
N VAL A 78 22.01 6.51 18.08
CA VAL A 78 22.71 5.37 18.70
C VAL A 78 23.81 5.86 19.63
N GLY A 79 24.02 5.14 20.72
CA GLY A 79 25.11 5.37 21.65
C GLY A 79 26.49 5.07 21.04
N SER A 80 27.54 5.60 21.67
CA SER A 80 28.93 5.52 21.17
C SER A 80 29.51 4.11 21.11
N LYS A 81 28.93 3.14 21.82
CA LYS A 81 29.36 1.73 21.87
C LYS A 81 28.41 0.78 21.14
N VAL A 82 27.31 1.29 20.59
CA VAL A 82 26.39 0.48 19.78
C VAL A 82 27.10 -0.02 18.53
N SER A 83 26.93 -1.31 18.24
CA SER A 83 27.58 -1.95 17.09
C SER A 83 26.59 -2.68 16.17
N ARG A 84 25.40 -3.02 16.67
CA ARG A 84 24.39 -3.79 15.92
C ARG A 84 23.51 -2.94 14.99
N PHE A 85 23.39 -1.64 15.28
CA PHE A 85 22.46 -0.74 14.62
C PHE A 85 23.08 0.60 14.23
N ALA A 86 22.53 1.18 13.18
CA ALA A 86 22.78 2.55 12.75
C ALA A 86 21.46 3.32 12.60
N LYS A 87 21.56 4.65 12.55
CA LYS A 87 20.42 5.52 12.24
C LYS A 87 19.76 5.10 10.92
N GLY A 88 18.44 5.01 10.90
CA GLY A 88 17.62 4.55 9.77
C GLY A 88 17.35 3.05 9.75
N ASP A 89 17.99 2.25 10.60
CA ASP A 89 17.66 0.83 10.72
C ASP A 89 16.22 0.64 11.24
N ARG A 90 15.49 -0.28 10.63
CA ARG A 90 14.15 -0.71 11.08
C ARG A 90 14.28 -1.80 12.11
N VAL A 91 13.60 -1.66 13.25
CA VAL A 91 13.76 -2.56 14.40
C VAL A 91 12.42 -2.97 14.99
N VAL A 92 12.43 -4.12 15.64
CA VAL A 92 11.35 -4.65 16.49
C VAL A 92 11.88 -4.87 17.90
N THR A 93 11.02 -4.69 18.90
CA THR A 93 11.40 -4.86 20.31
C THR A 93 11.49 -6.34 20.69
N LEU A 94 12.38 -6.65 21.63
CA LEU A 94 12.42 -7.94 22.30
C LEU A 94 11.57 -7.91 23.58
N PHE A 95 10.81 -8.96 23.86
CA PHE A 95 9.89 -8.96 25.01
C PHE A 95 10.62 -8.80 26.35
N ASN A 96 11.49 -9.76 26.68
CA ASN A 96 12.37 -9.70 27.84
C ASN A 96 13.73 -9.19 27.38
N GLN A 97 14.05 -7.93 27.69
CA GLN A 97 15.28 -7.26 27.21
C GLN A 97 16.57 -8.00 27.60
N GLY A 98 16.56 -8.78 28.67
CA GLY A 98 17.67 -9.61 29.13
C GLY A 98 17.73 -11.03 28.53
N HIS A 99 16.71 -11.50 27.81
CA HIS A 99 16.65 -12.89 27.33
C HIS A 99 17.32 -13.06 25.97
N GLN A 100 18.64 -13.21 25.98
CA GLN A 100 19.43 -13.19 24.75
C GLN A 100 19.47 -14.54 24.02
N PHE A 101 19.63 -15.64 24.75
CA PHE A 101 19.73 -17.00 24.22
C PHE A 101 19.36 -18.03 25.30
N GLY A 102 19.18 -19.29 24.90
CA GLY A 102 18.95 -20.41 25.83
C GLY A 102 17.65 -20.29 26.66
N PRO A 103 17.55 -21.05 27.78
CA PRO A 103 16.44 -20.93 28.72
C PRO A 103 16.36 -19.54 29.36
N VAL A 104 15.14 -19.09 29.68
CA VAL A 104 14.95 -17.85 30.45
C VAL A 104 15.36 -18.06 31.89
N ASP A 105 16.05 -17.08 32.48
CA ASP A 105 16.39 -17.06 33.91
C ASP A 105 15.58 -15.98 34.66
N MET A 106 15.74 -15.96 35.99
CA MET A 106 15.03 -15.00 36.83
C MET A 106 15.39 -13.55 36.50
N ALA A 107 16.65 -13.25 36.18
CA ALA A 107 17.08 -11.89 35.86
C ALA A 107 16.41 -11.38 34.58
N ALA A 108 16.46 -12.18 33.50
CA ALA A 108 15.80 -11.87 32.25
C ALA A 108 14.28 -11.75 32.40
N SER A 109 13.65 -12.57 33.24
CA SER A 109 12.20 -12.50 33.49
C SER A 109 11.72 -11.17 34.08
N GLN A 110 12.61 -10.42 34.73
CA GLN A 110 12.31 -9.10 35.31
C GLN A 110 12.55 -7.94 34.32
N THR A 111 12.74 -8.24 33.03
CA THR A 111 13.02 -7.23 31.99
C THR A 111 11.92 -7.16 30.92
N GLY A 112 10.71 -7.61 31.28
CA GLY A 112 9.55 -7.60 30.38
C GLY A 112 9.04 -6.18 30.10
N LEU A 113 9.08 -5.78 28.83
CA LEU A 113 8.52 -4.51 28.35
C LEU A 113 7.02 -4.38 28.62
N GLY A 114 6.58 -3.18 28.99
CA GLY A 114 5.18 -2.88 29.28
C GLY A 114 4.65 -3.62 30.50
N GLY A 115 5.53 -4.03 31.42
CA GLY A 115 5.21 -4.76 32.64
C GLY A 115 6.09 -4.34 33.80
N VAL A 116 7.35 -4.78 33.81
CA VAL A 116 8.33 -4.40 34.85
C VAL A 116 9.08 -3.14 34.44
N ILE A 117 9.35 -2.99 33.15
CA ILE A 117 9.98 -1.80 32.56
C ILE A 117 9.05 -1.15 31.54
N ASP A 118 9.29 0.12 31.23
CA ASP A 118 8.49 0.89 30.29
C ASP A 118 8.46 0.26 28.90
N GLY A 119 7.24 0.12 28.39
CA GLY A 119 6.90 -0.50 27.13
C GLY A 119 6.98 0.41 25.91
N THR A 120 6.09 0.12 24.95
CA THR A 120 6.17 0.63 23.58
C THR A 120 5.05 1.59 23.24
N LEU A 121 4.03 1.79 24.07
CA LEU A 121 2.95 2.74 23.77
C LEU A 121 3.35 4.20 24.03
N ARG A 122 4.41 4.66 23.36
CA ARG A 122 5.06 5.98 23.43
C ARG A 122 5.74 6.30 22.10
N GLN A 123 5.95 7.57 21.78
CA GLN A 123 6.51 7.97 20.48
C GLN A 123 8.01 7.64 20.30
N TYR A 124 8.79 7.70 21.39
CA TYR A 124 10.22 7.45 21.41
C TYR A 124 10.62 6.58 22.60
N ALA A 125 11.43 5.56 22.34
CA ALA A 125 11.95 4.66 23.36
C ALA A 125 13.48 4.59 23.27
N VAL A 126 14.16 4.68 24.41
CA VAL A 126 15.57 4.29 24.52
C VAL A 126 15.61 2.86 25.02
N LEU A 127 16.22 1.98 24.24
CA LEU A 127 16.37 0.56 24.54
C LEU A 127 17.82 0.16 24.33
N ASN A 128 18.33 -0.77 25.14
CA ASN A 128 19.66 -1.31 24.91
C ASN A 128 19.73 -1.98 23.53
N GLU A 129 20.87 -1.93 22.83
CA GLU A 129 20.99 -2.60 21.52
C GLU A 129 20.67 -4.10 21.60
N ASN A 130 20.86 -4.76 22.74
CA ASN A 130 20.51 -6.17 22.93
C ASN A 130 19.01 -6.43 23.12
N GLY A 131 18.23 -5.38 23.37
CA GLY A 131 16.78 -5.39 23.49
C GLY A 131 16.03 -5.22 22.17
N LEU A 132 16.76 -5.20 21.05
CA LEU A 132 16.26 -4.96 19.70
C LEU A 132 16.72 -6.05 18.72
N VAL A 133 15.90 -6.28 17.71
CA VAL A 133 16.20 -7.11 16.53
C VAL A 133 15.82 -6.32 15.28
N ARG A 134 16.53 -6.55 14.17
CA ARG A 134 16.15 -5.95 12.86
C ARG A 134 14.75 -6.43 12.48
N ALA A 135 13.90 -5.52 12.03
CA ALA A 135 12.58 -5.87 11.49
C ALA A 135 12.76 -6.68 10.18
N PRO A 136 11.89 -7.66 9.88
CA PRO A 136 11.86 -8.30 8.57
C PRO A 136 11.67 -7.26 7.46
N ARG A 137 12.42 -7.39 6.37
CA ARG A 137 12.38 -6.42 5.26
C ARG A 137 11.06 -6.43 4.49
N ASN A 138 10.38 -7.57 4.45
CA ASN A 138 9.12 -7.75 3.73
C ASN A 138 7.88 -7.26 4.52
N LEU A 139 8.03 -6.84 5.78
CA LEU A 139 6.92 -6.38 6.60
C LEU A 139 6.90 -4.88 6.76
N ASP A 140 5.71 -4.29 6.86
CA ASP A 140 5.53 -2.91 7.32
C ASP A 140 5.69 -2.79 8.86
N TYR A 141 5.58 -1.58 9.43
CA TYR A 141 5.70 -1.42 10.89
C TYR A 141 4.50 -1.98 11.67
N ALA A 142 3.29 -1.96 11.10
CA ALA A 142 2.10 -2.50 11.76
C ALA A 142 2.25 -4.02 11.92
N GLU A 143 2.58 -4.72 10.83
CA GLU A 143 2.89 -6.13 10.80
C GLU A 143 4.08 -6.47 11.70
N ALA A 144 5.21 -5.78 11.54
CA ALA A 144 6.42 -6.05 12.33
C ALA A 144 6.19 -5.85 13.84
N SER A 145 5.30 -4.92 14.24
CA SER A 145 4.98 -4.69 15.66
C SER A 145 4.33 -5.91 16.32
N THR A 146 3.79 -6.86 15.56
CA THR A 146 3.10 -8.04 16.10
C THR A 146 4.03 -9.18 16.52
N LEU A 147 5.33 -9.06 16.25
CA LEU A 147 6.28 -10.16 16.35
C LEU A 147 6.78 -10.42 17.78
N THR A 148 6.91 -9.37 18.59
CA THR A 148 7.62 -9.38 19.86
C THR A 148 7.09 -10.40 20.86
N CYS A 149 5.77 -10.45 21.08
CA CYS A 149 5.16 -11.37 22.02
C CYS A 149 4.53 -12.57 21.29
N ALA A 150 3.52 -12.35 20.45
CA ALA A 150 2.70 -13.42 19.90
C ALA A 150 3.48 -14.33 18.94
N ALA A 151 4.19 -13.76 17.96
CA ALA A 151 4.96 -14.55 17.00
C ALA A 151 6.10 -15.29 17.70
N LEU A 152 6.88 -14.59 18.53
CA LEU A 152 8.01 -15.20 19.23
C LEU A 152 7.59 -16.30 20.21
N THR A 153 6.43 -16.17 20.86
CA THR A 153 5.85 -17.25 21.68
C THR A 153 5.54 -18.47 20.83
N SER A 154 4.92 -18.26 19.67
CA SER A 154 4.59 -19.33 18.72
C SER A 154 5.85 -20.01 18.18
N TRP A 155 6.87 -19.24 17.86
CA TRP A 155 8.16 -19.74 17.42
C TRP A 155 8.85 -20.57 18.52
N ASN A 156 8.88 -20.11 19.77
CA ASN A 156 9.41 -20.91 20.89
C ASN A 156 8.60 -22.20 21.13
N ALA A 157 7.28 -22.16 20.97
CA ALA A 157 6.43 -23.35 21.10
C ALA A 157 6.76 -24.42 20.06
N LEU A 158 7.13 -24.03 18.83
CA LEU A 158 7.44 -24.93 17.72
C LEU A 158 8.93 -25.28 17.59
N TYR A 159 9.84 -24.40 18.04
CA TYR A 159 11.27 -24.53 17.79
C TYR A 159 12.17 -24.50 19.04
N GLY A 160 11.63 -24.13 20.20
CA GLY A 160 12.46 -23.88 21.39
C GLY A 160 12.68 -25.07 22.34
N LEU A 161 11.92 -26.15 22.22
CA LEU A 161 12.16 -27.40 22.98
C LEU A 161 12.50 -28.55 22.03
N LYS A 162 11.51 -28.97 21.24
CA LYS A 162 11.62 -29.98 20.19
C LYS A 162 11.30 -29.26 18.89
N PRO A 163 12.25 -29.07 17.96
CA PRO A 163 11.97 -28.38 16.70
C PRO A 163 10.99 -29.16 15.81
N LEU A 164 9.98 -28.45 15.33
CA LEU A 164 9.02 -28.96 14.34
C LEU A 164 9.73 -29.44 13.08
N LYS A 165 9.29 -30.58 12.54
CA LYS A 165 9.79 -31.16 11.30
C LYS A 165 8.72 -31.20 10.20
N PRO A 166 9.11 -31.15 8.92
CA PRO A 166 8.17 -31.37 7.82
C PRO A 166 7.44 -32.71 7.96
N GLY A 167 6.14 -32.71 7.69
CA GLY A 167 5.26 -33.89 7.81
C GLY A 167 4.70 -34.16 9.21
N GLU A 168 5.17 -33.47 10.26
CA GLU A 168 4.55 -33.54 11.59
C GLU A 168 3.20 -32.82 11.61
N THR A 169 2.39 -33.06 12.66
CA THR A 169 1.08 -32.43 12.84
C THR A 169 1.11 -31.41 13.98
N VAL A 170 0.56 -30.22 13.73
CA VAL A 170 0.41 -29.13 14.70
C VAL A 170 -1.06 -28.83 14.96
N LEU A 171 -1.45 -28.76 16.23
CA LEU A 171 -2.77 -28.31 16.67
C LEU A 171 -2.68 -26.89 17.22
N VAL A 172 -3.49 -25.99 16.67
CA VAL A 172 -3.64 -24.61 17.13
C VAL A 172 -5.07 -24.34 17.59
N GLN A 173 -5.23 -23.45 18.56
CA GLN A 173 -6.51 -23.22 19.22
C GLN A 173 -7.00 -21.78 19.05
N GLY A 174 -8.15 -21.60 18.43
CA GLY A 174 -8.76 -20.29 18.20
C GLY A 174 -8.06 -19.47 17.13
N THR A 175 -8.43 -18.18 17.08
CA THR A 175 -8.02 -17.23 16.02
C THR A 175 -7.27 -16.02 16.58
N GLY A 176 -6.65 -16.18 17.76
CA GLY A 176 -5.79 -15.16 18.35
C GLY A 176 -4.39 -15.15 17.73
N GLY A 177 -3.63 -14.08 17.98
CA GLY A 177 -2.32 -13.87 17.35
C GLY A 177 -1.35 -15.05 17.46
N VAL A 178 -1.19 -15.66 18.64
CA VAL A 178 -0.32 -16.83 18.84
C VAL A 178 -0.74 -17.99 17.94
N SER A 179 -2.02 -18.32 17.92
CA SER A 179 -2.55 -19.45 17.16
C SER A 179 -2.41 -19.25 15.64
N LEU A 180 -2.61 -18.03 15.16
CA LEU A 180 -2.45 -17.71 13.74
C LEU A 180 -0.98 -17.71 13.31
N PHE A 181 -0.06 -17.20 14.13
CA PHE A 181 1.38 -17.33 13.87
C PHE A 181 1.84 -18.79 13.86
N ALA A 182 1.41 -19.59 14.85
CA ALA A 182 1.71 -21.01 14.88
C ALA A 182 1.18 -21.75 13.64
N LEU A 183 -0.02 -21.41 13.16
CA LEU A 183 -0.57 -21.95 11.90
C LEU A 183 0.34 -21.60 10.72
N GLN A 184 0.72 -20.33 10.57
CA GLN A 184 1.56 -19.87 9.45
C GLN A 184 2.94 -20.52 9.48
N PHE A 185 3.59 -20.58 10.65
CA PHE A 185 4.89 -21.22 10.81
C PHE A 185 4.83 -22.73 10.55
N ALA A 186 3.79 -23.41 11.03
CA ALA A 186 3.61 -24.84 10.79
C ALA A 186 3.37 -25.14 9.31
N LYS A 187 2.52 -24.34 8.64
CA LYS A 187 2.30 -24.45 7.19
C LYS A 187 3.59 -24.24 6.41
N ALA A 188 4.36 -23.20 6.74
CA ALA A 188 5.64 -22.91 6.09
C ALA A 188 6.67 -24.02 6.30
N ALA A 189 6.64 -24.71 7.45
CA ALA A 189 7.49 -25.86 7.74
C ALA A 189 7.06 -27.15 7.02
N GLY A 190 5.94 -27.15 6.28
CA GLY A 190 5.40 -28.36 5.65
C GLY A 190 4.71 -29.31 6.63
N ALA A 191 4.21 -28.80 7.76
CA ALA A 191 3.44 -29.57 8.73
C ALA A 191 1.94 -29.58 8.39
N THR A 192 1.25 -30.63 8.82
CA THR A 192 -0.23 -30.67 8.78
C THR A 192 -0.78 -29.83 9.93
N VAL A 193 -1.69 -28.90 9.63
CA VAL A 193 -2.28 -28.03 10.67
C VAL A 193 -3.73 -28.40 10.92
N ILE A 194 -4.04 -28.70 12.18
CA ILE A 194 -5.40 -28.81 12.71
C ILE A 194 -5.67 -27.55 13.53
N ALA A 195 -6.77 -26.85 13.24
CA ALA A 195 -7.18 -25.69 14.01
C ALA A 195 -8.50 -25.94 14.73
N THR A 196 -8.69 -25.37 15.92
CA THR A 196 -10.00 -25.37 16.59
C THR A 196 -10.59 -23.97 16.62
N THR A 197 -11.91 -23.84 16.52
CA THR A 197 -12.63 -22.57 16.60
C THR A 197 -14.04 -22.75 17.15
N SER A 198 -14.72 -21.67 17.52
CA SER A 198 -16.12 -21.66 17.96
C SER A 198 -17.10 -21.14 16.90
N SER A 199 -16.62 -20.85 15.69
CA SER A 199 -17.40 -20.23 14.63
C SER A 199 -17.09 -20.89 13.29
N ASN A 200 -18.15 -21.23 12.56
CA ASN A 200 -18.05 -21.84 11.23
C ASN A 200 -17.57 -20.81 10.19
N GLU A 201 -17.87 -19.53 10.39
CA GLU A 201 -17.36 -18.43 9.59
C GLU A 201 -15.83 -18.35 9.71
N LYS A 202 -15.32 -18.32 10.95
CA LYS A 202 -13.87 -18.33 11.23
C LYS A 202 -13.19 -19.60 10.71
N ALA A 203 -13.91 -20.72 10.63
CA ALA A 203 -13.35 -21.97 10.11
C ALA A 203 -12.95 -21.87 8.63
N GLN A 204 -13.72 -21.14 7.81
CA GLN A 204 -13.37 -20.93 6.41
C GLN A 204 -12.11 -20.07 6.27
N THR A 205 -11.97 -19.03 7.09
CA THR A 205 -10.76 -18.19 7.12
C THR A 205 -9.53 -18.99 7.53
N LEU A 206 -9.63 -19.85 8.56
CA LEU A 206 -8.54 -20.72 8.98
C LEU A 206 -8.08 -21.67 7.86
N LYS A 207 -9.01 -22.23 7.08
CA LYS A 207 -8.68 -23.07 5.91
C LYS A 207 -7.92 -22.28 4.84
N LYS A 208 -8.37 -21.06 4.51
CA LYS A 208 -7.69 -20.17 3.56
C LYS A 208 -6.26 -19.84 4.01
N LEU A 209 -6.06 -19.65 5.32
CA LEU A 209 -4.74 -19.41 5.90
C LEU A 209 -3.83 -20.64 5.84
N GLY A 210 -4.38 -21.84 5.70
CA GLY A 210 -3.64 -23.10 5.51
C GLY A 210 -3.88 -24.17 6.57
N ALA A 211 -4.92 -24.02 7.41
CA ALA A 211 -5.37 -25.14 8.21
C ALA A 211 -5.89 -26.26 7.29
N HIS A 212 -5.36 -27.47 7.45
CA HIS A 212 -5.76 -28.64 6.69
C HIS A 212 -7.11 -29.16 7.22
N HIS A 213 -7.25 -29.13 8.55
CA HIS A 213 -8.48 -29.48 9.22
C HIS A 213 -8.89 -28.37 10.19
N VAL A 214 -10.20 -28.16 10.33
CA VAL A 214 -10.75 -27.23 11.31
C VAL A 214 -11.88 -27.92 12.08
N ILE A 215 -11.82 -27.86 13.41
CA ILE A 215 -12.82 -28.46 14.30
C ILE A 215 -13.56 -27.34 15.03
N ASN A 216 -14.90 -27.36 14.95
CA ASN A 216 -15.72 -26.48 15.75
C ASN A 216 -15.99 -27.10 17.12
N TYR A 217 -15.32 -26.59 18.17
CA TYR A 217 -15.39 -27.19 19.51
C TYR A 217 -16.74 -26.95 20.22
N LYS A 218 -17.64 -26.12 19.67
CA LYS A 218 -19.02 -26.00 20.17
C LYS A 218 -19.92 -27.12 19.65
N GLU A 219 -19.60 -27.66 18.49
CA GLU A 219 -20.33 -28.77 17.86
C GLU A 219 -19.74 -30.11 18.30
N ASP A 220 -18.43 -30.16 18.54
CA ASP A 220 -17.73 -31.34 19.04
C ASP A 220 -17.04 -31.06 20.39
N ALA A 221 -17.69 -31.47 21.48
CA ALA A 221 -17.14 -31.39 22.83
C ALA A 221 -15.93 -32.33 23.05
N ASN A 222 -15.76 -33.35 22.20
CA ASN A 222 -14.67 -34.33 22.24
C ASN A 222 -13.64 -34.08 21.12
N TRP A 223 -13.45 -32.80 20.78
CA TRP A 223 -12.56 -32.38 19.69
C TRP A 223 -11.14 -32.93 19.79
N GLY A 224 -10.65 -33.29 20.99
CA GLY A 224 -9.33 -33.89 21.17
C GLY A 224 -9.20 -35.27 20.54
N GLU A 225 -10.20 -36.13 20.71
CA GLU A 225 -10.25 -37.43 20.05
C GLU A 225 -10.43 -37.29 18.54
N THR A 226 -11.22 -36.31 18.10
CA THR A 226 -11.41 -36.00 16.69
C THR A 226 -10.11 -35.51 16.06
N ALA A 227 -9.38 -34.60 16.71
CA ALA A 227 -8.08 -34.13 16.26
C ALA A 227 -7.09 -35.30 16.11
N LYS A 228 -7.06 -36.21 17.09
CA LYS A 228 -6.23 -37.43 17.03
C LYS A 228 -6.57 -38.29 15.81
N LYS A 229 -7.86 -38.54 15.55
CA LYS A 229 -8.32 -39.35 14.40
C LYS A 229 -7.99 -38.73 13.04
N LEU A 230 -7.89 -37.40 12.96
CA LEU A 230 -7.54 -36.69 11.73
C LEU A 230 -6.04 -36.80 11.38
N THR A 231 -5.20 -37.22 12.33
CA THR A 231 -3.77 -37.41 12.07
C THR A 231 -3.49 -38.72 11.31
N PRO A 232 -2.38 -38.81 10.57
CA PRO A 232 -1.98 -40.05 9.91
C PRO A 232 -1.96 -41.24 10.88
N GLY A 233 -2.69 -42.31 10.56
CA GLY A 233 -2.79 -43.51 11.41
C GLY A 233 -3.55 -43.30 12.73
N GLY A 234 -4.11 -42.12 13.00
CA GLY A 234 -4.77 -41.82 14.26
C GLY A 234 -3.83 -41.71 15.47
N GLU A 235 -2.54 -41.43 15.23
CA GLU A 235 -1.50 -41.47 16.27
C GLU A 235 -1.56 -40.28 17.24
N GLY A 236 -2.09 -39.14 16.80
CA GLY A 236 -2.16 -37.90 17.57
C GLY A 236 -1.26 -36.81 17.01
N VAL A 237 -1.29 -35.66 17.67
CA VAL A 237 -0.59 -34.43 17.24
C VAL A 237 0.79 -34.32 17.88
N ASP A 238 1.82 -33.98 17.09
CA ASP A 238 3.20 -33.82 17.56
C ASP A 238 3.38 -32.55 18.42
N HIS A 239 2.80 -31.43 17.99
CA HIS A 239 2.88 -30.14 18.68
C HIS A 239 1.50 -29.53 18.93
N ILE A 240 1.18 -29.22 20.19
CA ILE A 240 -0.04 -28.51 20.58
C ILE A 240 0.32 -27.13 21.11
N VAL A 241 -0.26 -26.10 20.49
CA VAL A 241 -0.18 -24.70 20.95
C VAL A 241 -1.39 -24.42 21.82
N GLU A 242 -1.21 -24.58 23.13
CA GLU A 242 -2.27 -24.59 24.14
C GLU A 242 -2.47 -23.18 24.75
N VAL A 243 -3.56 -22.52 24.35
CA VAL A 243 -3.86 -21.14 24.78
C VAL A 243 -5.09 -21.04 25.69
N GLY A 244 -5.93 -22.08 25.74
CA GLY A 244 -7.14 -22.10 26.56
C GLY A 244 -6.89 -22.49 28.03
N GLY A 245 -5.79 -23.19 28.31
CA GLY A 245 -5.41 -23.58 29.67
C GLY A 245 -6.39 -24.58 30.28
N ALA A 246 -6.82 -24.35 31.52
CA ALA A 246 -7.67 -25.29 32.25
C ALA A 246 -8.96 -25.68 31.51
N GLY A 247 -9.49 -24.78 30.67
CA GLY A 247 -10.70 -25.02 29.89
C GLY A 247 -10.58 -26.08 28.78
N THR A 248 -9.36 -26.36 28.31
CA THR A 248 -9.05 -27.09 27.07
C THR A 248 -7.98 -28.17 27.25
N LEU A 249 -7.20 -28.14 28.33
CA LEU A 249 -6.04 -29.02 28.54
C LEU A 249 -6.39 -30.52 28.51
N GLU A 250 -7.56 -30.91 29.03
CA GLU A 250 -8.04 -32.31 28.99
C GLU A 250 -8.12 -32.83 27.54
N GLN A 251 -8.66 -32.01 26.63
CA GLN A 251 -8.81 -32.38 25.24
C GLN A 251 -7.46 -32.34 24.50
N SER A 252 -6.54 -31.45 24.89
CA SER A 252 -5.16 -31.47 24.38
C SER A 252 -4.43 -32.74 24.78
N LEU A 253 -4.61 -33.26 26.01
CA LEU A 253 -4.07 -34.55 26.44
C LEU A 253 -4.68 -35.73 25.65
N LYS A 254 -5.94 -35.64 25.25
CA LYS A 254 -6.58 -36.63 24.35
C LYS A 254 -6.06 -36.56 22.92
N ALA A 255 -5.67 -35.38 22.44
CA ALA A 255 -5.20 -35.14 21.08
C ALA A 255 -3.72 -35.47 20.85
N VAL A 256 -2.89 -35.35 21.89
CA VAL A 256 -1.43 -35.41 21.77
C VAL A 256 -0.95 -36.80 21.36
N LYS A 257 0.07 -36.83 20.49
CA LYS A 257 0.79 -38.06 20.12
C LYS A 257 1.63 -38.56 21.28
N PHE A 258 1.98 -39.85 21.23
CA PHE A 258 3.03 -40.39 22.09
C PHE A 258 4.34 -39.60 21.92
N GLU A 259 4.96 -39.15 23.02
CA GLU A 259 6.11 -38.22 23.01
C GLU A 259 5.86 -36.85 22.34
N GLY A 260 4.60 -36.46 22.18
CA GLY A 260 4.22 -35.14 21.70
C GLY A 260 4.44 -34.04 22.75
N VAL A 261 4.40 -32.79 22.30
CA VAL A 261 4.66 -31.60 23.13
C VAL A 261 3.40 -30.74 23.22
N ILE A 262 2.96 -30.46 24.44
CA ILE A 262 1.90 -29.49 24.76
C ILE A 262 2.58 -28.23 25.32
N SER A 263 2.62 -27.18 24.50
CA SER A 263 3.17 -25.87 24.89
C SER A 263 2.06 -25.01 25.50
N ILE A 264 2.06 -24.91 26.84
CA ILE A 264 1.08 -24.16 27.63
C ILE A 264 1.48 -22.68 27.65
N ILE A 265 0.63 -21.85 27.05
CA ILE A 265 0.89 -20.42 26.83
C ILE A 265 -0.04 -19.55 27.68
N GLY A 266 -1.32 -19.92 27.79
CA GLY A 266 -2.33 -19.07 28.40
C GLY A 266 -3.49 -19.83 29.03
N PHE A 267 -4.48 -19.07 29.49
CA PHE A 267 -5.64 -19.55 30.25
C PHE A 267 -6.95 -18.93 29.74
N LEU A 268 -7.06 -18.73 28.42
CA LEU A 268 -8.21 -18.04 27.79
C LEU A 268 -9.53 -18.82 27.90
N GLY A 269 -9.48 -20.11 28.21
CA GLY A 269 -10.65 -21.00 28.38
C GLY A 269 -11.33 -20.89 29.74
N GLY A 270 -10.86 -19.99 30.62
CA GLY A 270 -11.44 -19.72 31.93
C GLY A 270 -10.98 -20.67 33.05
N ALA A 271 -11.50 -20.44 34.26
CA ALA A 271 -11.18 -21.25 35.43
C ALA A 271 -12.00 -22.55 35.44
N LYS A 272 -11.34 -23.66 35.14
CA LYS A 272 -11.85 -25.03 35.35
C LYS A 272 -10.88 -25.84 36.19
N ALA A 273 -11.31 -27.00 36.65
CA ALA A 273 -10.40 -28.00 37.21
C ALA A 273 -9.37 -28.39 36.13
N THR A 274 -8.09 -28.34 36.48
CA THR A 274 -7.02 -28.80 35.61
C THR A 274 -6.86 -30.32 35.72
N PRO A 275 -6.63 -31.02 34.60
CA PRO A 275 -6.24 -32.43 34.64
C PRO A 275 -5.00 -32.63 35.54
N PRO A 276 -4.92 -33.73 36.29
CA PRO A 276 -3.73 -34.02 37.09
C PRO A 276 -2.54 -34.28 36.17
N ILE A 277 -1.36 -33.76 36.54
CA ILE A 277 -0.11 -33.89 35.76
C ILE A 277 0.20 -35.35 35.39
N ILE A 278 -0.22 -36.30 36.24
CA ILE A 278 -0.07 -37.74 36.02
C ILE A 278 -0.66 -38.22 34.68
N GLU A 279 -1.66 -37.53 34.11
CA GLU A 279 -2.24 -37.87 32.81
C GLU A 279 -1.22 -37.79 31.65
N CYS A 280 -0.13 -37.04 31.81
CA CYS A 280 0.95 -37.03 30.82
C CYS A 280 1.58 -38.42 30.61
N LEU A 281 1.48 -39.32 31.60
CA LEU A 281 1.98 -40.70 31.48
C LEU A 281 1.23 -41.53 30.42
N ASN A 282 -0.02 -41.19 30.13
CA ASN A 282 -0.83 -41.95 29.15
C ASN A 282 -0.27 -41.83 27.72
N SER A 283 0.39 -40.70 27.41
CA SER A 283 1.02 -40.43 26.11
C SER A 283 2.53 -40.23 26.21
N ILE A 284 3.14 -40.37 27.39
CA ILE A 284 4.55 -39.99 27.66
C ILE A 284 4.86 -38.60 27.05
N CYS A 285 3.90 -37.68 27.16
CA CYS A 285 4.00 -36.37 26.51
C CYS A 285 4.73 -35.36 27.41
N THR A 286 5.26 -34.30 26.80
CA THR A 286 5.82 -33.17 27.54
C THR A 286 4.81 -32.03 27.62
N ALA A 287 4.42 -31.62 28.83
CA ALA A 287 3.70 -30.37 29.07
C ALA A 287 4.70 -29.29 29.52
N ARG A 288 4.83 -28.21 28.75
CA ARG A 288 5.83 -27.15 28.98
C ARG A 288 5.17 -25.78 29.01
N GLY A 289 5.42 -25.00 30.06
CA GLY A 289 5.08 -23.57 30.07
C GLY A 289 5.99 -22.79 29.13
N VAL A 290 5.42 -21.86 28.37
CA VAL A 290 6.17 -20.96 27.47
C VAL A 290 6.06 -19.53 27.96
N TYR A 291 7.21 -18.89 28.18
CA TYR A 291 7.28 -17.46 28.50
C TYR A 291 8.01 -16.71 27.40
N VAL A 292 7.26 -16.41 26.33
CA VAL A 292 7.73 -15.77 25.09
C VAL A 292 8.96 -16.47 24.54
N GLY A 293 10.08 -15.81 24.24
CA GLY A 293 11.27 -16.40 23.64
C GLY A 293 12.47 -15.46 23.69
N SER A 294 13.64 -15.99 23.32
CA SER A 294 14.91 -15.28 23.35
C SER A 294 15.17 -14.45 22.09
N ARG A 295 16.14 -13.54 22.15
CA ARG A 295 16.63 -12.82 20.96
C ARG A 295 17.10 -13.75 19.85
N ALA A 296 17.83 -14.81 20.20
CA ALA A 296 18.29 -15.80 19.22
C ALA A 296 17.11 -16.44 18.46
N LEU A 297 16.07 -16.85 19.18
CA LEU A 297 14.83 -17.37 18.58
C LEU A 297 14.12 -16.32 17.73
N MET A 298 14.14 -15.05 18.15
CA MET A 298 13.56 -13.95 17.37
C MET A 298 14.31 -13.71 16.06
N GLU A 299 15.63 -13.79 16.07
CA GLU A 299 16.45 -13.68 14.85
C GLU A 299 16.25 -14.86 13.90
N ASP A 300 16.10 -16.09 14.42
CA ASP A 300 15.70 -17.26 13.62
C ASP A 300 14.30 -17.07 13.00
N MET A 301 13.35 -16.59 13.79
CA MET A 301 11.99 -16.32 13.34
C MET A 301 11.96 -15.25 12.24
N VAL A 302 12.70 -14.15 12.39
CA VAL A 302 12.80 -13.09 11.36
C VAL A 302 13.33 -13.67 10.05
N ARG A 303 14.37 -14.51 10.10
CA ARG A 303 14.89 -15.18 8.89
C ARG A 303 13.84 -16.07 8.25
N ALA A 304 13.08 -16.83 9.04
CA ALA A 304 12.04 -17.71 8.53
C ALA A 304 10.87 -16.93 7.90
N ILE A 305 10.50 -15.78 8.49
CA ILE A 305 9.50 -14.87 7.94
C ILE A 305 9.94 -14.36 6.56
N GLU A 306 11.16 -13.83 6.45
CA GLU A 306 11.67 -13.33 5.16
C GLU A 306 11.79 -14.46 4.11
N ALA A 307 12.25 -15.64 4.50
CA ALA A 307 12.47 -16.75 3.57
C ALA A 307 11.16 -17.34 3.00
N ASN A 308 10.04 -17.17 3.70
CA ASN A 308 8.75 -17.74 3.32
C ASN A 308 7.70 -16.66 3.01
N ASP A 309 8.10 -15.40 2.97
CA ASP A 309 7.24 -14.24 2.76
C ASP A 309 5.98 -14.25 3.66
N ILE A 310 6.18 -14.50 4.95
CA ILE A 310 5.07 -14.66 5.90
C ILE A 310 4.59 -13.29 6.35
N HIS A 311 3.36 -12.93 5.97
CA HIS A 311 2.68 -11.73 6.46
C HIS A 311 1.79 -12.02 7.68
N PRO A 312 1.99 -11.36 8.83
CA PRO A 312 1.13 -11.49 10.00
C PRO A 312 -0.35 -11.20 9.71
N VAL A 313 -1.25 -11.97 10.33
CA VAL A 313 -2.67 -11.64 10.29
C VAL A 313 -2.97 -10.51 11.29
N VAL A 314 -3.05 -9.29 10.75
CA VAL A 314 -3.48 -8.08 11.46
C VAL A 314 -5.01 -7.94 11.36
N ASP A 315 -5.64 -7.49 12.44
CA ASP A 315 -7.08 -7.19 12.44
C ASP A 315 -7.41 -6.05 11.48
N GLU A 316 -8.59 -6.09 10.87
CA GLU A 316 -9.05 -5.01 9.97
C GLU A 316 -9.15 -3.65 10.71
N SER A 317 -9.44 -3.66 12.01
CA SER A 317 -9.50 -2.45 12.83
C SER A 317 -8.11 -2.09 13.38
N VAL A 318 -7.50 -1.06 12.78
CA VAL A 318 -6.22 -0.48 13.24
C VAL A 318 -6.50 0.86 13.91
N PHE A 319 -6.01 1.04 15.13
CA PHE A 319 -6.32 2.20 15.97
C PHE A 319 -5.21 3.26 15.90
N GLY A 320 -5.60 4.53 15.97
CA GLY A 320 -4.67 5.66 16.16
C GLY A 320 -4.11 5.71 17.58
N PHE A 321 -3.00 6.45 17.77
CA PHE A 321 -2.28 6.53 19.04
C PHE A 321 -3.16 7.02 20.18
N GLU A 322 -3.98 8.04 19.92
CA GLU A 322 -4.92 8.65 20.86
C GLU A 322 -6.11 7.74 21.20
N LYS A 323 -6.37 6.71 20.38
CA LYS A 323 -7.47 5.74 20.55
C LYS A 323 -7.03 4.45 21.24
N ALA A 324 -5.89 4.44 21.93
CA ALA A 324 -5.38 3.23 22.57
C ALA A 324 -6.37 2.58 23.55
N ARG A 325 -7.12 3.38 24.32
CA ARG A 325 -8.16 2.85 25.22
C ARG A 325 -9.24 2.08 24.47
N GLU A 326 -9.71 2.63 23.35
CA GLU A 326 -10.71 1.98 22.49
C GLU A 326 -10.17 0.65 21.92
N ALA A 327 -8.89 0.60 21.56
CA ALA A 327 -8.23 -0.64 21.10
C ALA A 327 -8.22 -1.72 22.21
N TYR A 328 -7.94 -1.34 23.45
CA TYR A 328 -7.98 -2.24 24.61
C TYR A 328 -9.39 -2.79 24.83
N GLU A 329 -10.40 -1.92 24.80
CA GLU A 329 -11.81 -2.30 24.95
C GLU A 329 -12.28 -3.21 23.80
N TYR A 330 -11.91 -2.89 22.57
CA TYR A 330 -12.21 -3.68 21.38
C TYR A 330 -11.64 -5.10 21.47
N GLN A 331 -10.38 -5.21 21.88
CA GLN A 331 -9.75 -6.53 22.03
C GLN A 331 -10.33 -7.30 23.23
N TRP A 332 -10.61 -6.62 24.35
CA TRP A 332 -11.24 -7.22 25.52
C TRP A 332 -12.62 -7.79 25.21
N ALA A 333 -13.41 -7.10 24.38
CA ALA A 333 -14.69 -7.55 23.88
C ALA A 333 -14.59 -8.69 22.85
N GLN A 334 -13.39 -9.18 22.54
CA GLN A 334 -13.12 -10.28 21.59
C GLN A 334 -13.67 -10.05 20.18
N LYS A 335 -13.78 -8.79 19.75
CA LYS A 335 -14.27 -8.41 18.41
C LYS A 335 -13.27 -8.68 17.28
N HIS A 336 -12.00 -8.85 17.64
CA HIS A 336 -10.89 -8.97 16.72
C HIS A 336 -10.70 -10.37 16.11
N PHE A 337 -10.02 -10.41 14.98
CA PHE A 337 -9.41 -11.56 14.33
C PHE A 337 -7.90 -11.29 14.13
N GLY A 338 -7.03 -12.12 14.70
CA GLY A 338 -5.59 -11.88 14.63
C GLY A 338 -5.09 -10.84 15.64
N LYS A 339 -4.21 -9.93 15.22
CA LYS A 339 -3.53 -8.96 16.10
C LYS A 339 -4.10 -7.56 15.94
N VAL A 340 -4.50 -6.94 17.05
CA VAL A 340 -4.92 -5.53 17.09
C VAL A 340 -3.68 -4.64 17.15
N VAL A 341 -3.59 -3.66 16.25
CA VAL A 341 -2.45 -2.74 16.12
C VAL A 341 -2.88 -1.32 16.51
N ILE A 342 -1.97 -0.61 17.19
CA ILE A 342 -2.06 0.82 17.48
C ILE A 342 -0.90 1.52 16.75
N ARG A 343 -1.22 2.46 15.85
CA ARG A 343 -0.24 3.33 15.18
C ARG A 343 0.19 4.43 16.15
N ILE A 344 1.49 4.68 16.26
CA ILE A 344 2.08 5.59 17.27
C ILE A 344 2.54 6.91 16.65
N ALA A 345 3.41 6.85 15.65
CA ALA A 345 3.86 8.07 14.97
C ALA A 345 2.74 8.57 14.07
N LEU A 346 2.41 9.87 14.18
CA LEU A 346 1.44 10.58 13.31
C LEU A 346 1.88 10.63 11.83
N ASP A 347 3.09 10.16 11.53
CA ASP A 347 3.55 9.91 10.17
C ASP A 347 2.97 8.61 9.59
N PHE A 348 2.10 7.93 10.35
CA PHE A 348 1.12 6.95 9.87
C PHE A 348 -0.30 7.51 10.06
N PRO A 349 -1.20 7.41 9.07
CA PRO A 349 -2.52 8.01 9.09
C PRO A 349 -3.43 7.10 9.91
N GLU A 350 -4.42 7.68 10.57
CA GLU A 350 -5.55 6.91 11.08
C GLU A 350 -6.27 6.20 9.92
N GLU A 351 -6.62 4.93 10.14
CA GLU A 351 -7.42 4.02 9.31
C GLU A 351 -7.13 3.95 7.81
N GLY A 352 -6.73 2.75 7.37
CA GLY A 352 -6.31 2.44 6.01
C GLY A 352 -4.81 2.24 5.93
N VAL A 353 -4.37 1.15 5.31
CA VAL A 353 -2.96 0.86 4.99
C VAL A 353 -2.31 2.13 4.43
N GLN A 354 -1.31 2.70 5.12
CA GLN A 354 -0.46 3.72 4.49
C GLN A 354 0.69 3.00 3.84
N LEU A 355 0.37 2.54 2.64
CA LEU A 355 1.26 2.67 1.51
C LEU A 355 1.95 4.03 1.62
N ASP A 356 3.28 4.05 1.61
CA ASP A 356 4.06 5.27 1.45
C ASP A 356 3.35 6.13 0.39
N LYS A 357 3.08 7.40 0.72
CA LYS A 357 2.14 8.23 -0.05
C LYS A 357 2.53 8.19 -1.52
N VAL A 358 1.59 7.84 -2.39
CA VAL A 358 1.80 8.04 -3.83
C VAL A 358 2.02 9.53 -4.03
N VAL A 359 3.22 9.91 -4.45
CA VAL A 359 3.58 11.30 -4.70
C VAL A 359 3.00 11.66 -6.06
N LEU A 360 1.79 12.20 -6.05
CA LEU A 360 1.17 12.75 -7.23
C LEU A 360 1.74 14.13 -7.47
N VAL A 361 2.55 14.24 -8.52
CA VAL A 361 3.04 15.54 -8.94
C VAL A 361 1.97 16.23 -9.78
N ARG A 362 1.42 17.31 -9.23
CA ARG A 362 0.38 18.16 -9.82
C ARG A 362 0.93 19.56 -10.08
N TRP A 363 0.19 20.40 -10.78
CA TRP A 363 0.58 21.75 -11.16
C TRP A 363 -0.22 22.84 -10.40
N SER A 364 0.40 24.01 -10.15
CA SER A 364 -0.31 25.30 -9.95
C SER A 364 0.55 26.59 -10.22
N SER A 365 -0.03 27.77 -10.00
CA SER A 365 0.33 29.15 -10.41
C SER A 365 1.54 29.92 -9.81
N THR A 366 2.13 30.86 -10.58
CA THR A 366 2.95 32.08 -10.25
C THR A 366 4.49 32.03 -10.08
N HIS A 367 5.10 33.12 -10.60
CA HIS A 367 6.41 33.21 -11.31
C HIS A 367 7.69 33.51 -10.47
N ARG A 368 8.86 32.89 -10.77
CA ARG A 368 10.20 33.55 -10.98
C ARG A 368 11.38 32.61 -11.43
N ARG A 369 11.87 32.87 -12.66
CA ARG A 369 13.26 32.91 -13.26
C ARG A 369 14.26 31.75 -13.04
N TYR A 370 14.83 31.23 -14.16
CA TYR A 370 16.29 31.27 -14.46
C TYR A 370 16.62 31.06 -15.96
N HIS A 371 17.76 31.64 -16.39
CA HIS A 371 18.25 31.79 -17.76
C HIS A 371 19.02 30.56 -18.33
N ARG A 372 18.99 30.38 -19.66
CA ARG A 372 20.17 30.11 -20.52
C ARG A 372 19.90 30.47 -21.99
N ARG A 373 20.76 31.29 -22.59
CA ARG A 373 20.72 31.75 -24.00
C ARG A 373 21.26 30.67 -24.98
N PRO A 374 20.79 30.62 -26.24
CA PRO A 374 21.38 29.84 -27.33
C PRO A 374 22.31 30.69 -28.22
N PRO A 375 23.23 30.11 -29.02
CA PRO A 375 23.81 30.79 -30.16
C PRO A 375 23.04 30.50 -31.46
N ALA A 376 23.18 31.45 -32.39
CA ALA A 376 22.29 31.72 -33.51
C ALA A 376 22.77 31.20 -34.88
N ARG A 377 21.76 30.94 -35.74
CA ARG A 377 21.58 31.16 -37.20
C ARG A 377 22.77 31.14 -38.20
N GLY A 378 22.48 30.45 -39.32
CA GLY A 378 22.86 30.78 -40.72
C GLY A 378 22.36 29.65 -41.64
N SER A 379 21.26 29.75 -42.40
CA SER A 379 20.89 30.54 -43.60
C SER A 379 21.29 29.91 -44.95
N LEU A 380 20.30 29.88 -45.88
CA LEU A 380 20.38 29.78 -47.36
C LEU A 380 20.65 28.36 -47.95
N ARG A 381 20.13 27.90 -49.10
CA ARG A 381 19.17 28.35 -50.15
C ARG A 381 18.97 27.18 -51.16
N ASN A 382 17.78 27.12 -51.81
CA ASN A 382 17.45 26.67 -53.20
C ASN A 382 17.80 25.22 -53.62
N ALA A 383 17.20 24.52 -54.59
CA ALA A 383 16.17 24.73 -55.64
C ALA A 383 15.78 23.31 -56.17
N GLU A 384 14.50 23.02 -56.46
CA GLU A 384 13.90 22.82 -57.81
C GLU A 384 13.82 21.39 -58.39
N GLY A 385 12.67 21.10 -59.04
CA GLY A 385 12.49 20.10 -60.11
C GLY A 385 11.60 18.88 -59.75
N THR A 386 10.26 18.92 -59.89
CA THR A 386 9.42 18.46 -61.05
C THR A 386 9.71 17.01 -61.53
N SER A 387 8.75 16.09 -61.75
CA SER A 387 7.52 16.24 -62.54
C SER A 387 6.53 15.05 -62.45
N THR A 388 5.23 15.38 -62.67
CA THR A 388 4.17 14.72 -63.48
C THR A 388 3.60 13.33 -63.13
N ARG A 389 2.32 13.25 -62.69
CA ARG A 389 1.02 13.02 -63.43
C ARG A 389 0.72 11.51 -63.65
N SER A 390 -0.49 10.96 -63.55
CA SER A 390 -1.88 11.46 -63.66
C SER A 390 -2.94 10.45 -63.15
N LYS A 391 -4.05 11.00 -62.60
CA LYS A 391 -5.51 10.72 -62.76
C LYS A 391 -5.99 9.28 -63.13
N THR A 392 -7.12 8.73 -62.68
CA THR A 392 -8.48 9.27 -62.42
C THR A 392 -9.32 8.26 -61.62
N ALA A 393 -10.38 8.75 -60.98
CA ALA A 393 -11.39 8.13 -60.12
C ALA A 393 -12.18 6.92 -60.68
N VAL A 394 -12.88 6.19 -59.79
CA VAL A 394 -14.35 6.02 -59.72
C VAL A 394 -14.73 5.14 -58.50
N THR A 395 -15.69 5.62 -57.70
CA THR A 395 -16.44 4.97 -56.60
C THR A 395 -17.70 4.31 -57.22
N ILE A 396 -18.38 3.24 -56.77
CA ILE A 396 -18.89 2.81 -55.45
C ILE A 396 -19.27 1.30 -55.56
N GLU A 397 -19.27 0.57 -54.43
CA GLU A 397 -20.37 -0.29 -53.91
C GLU A 397 -20.04 -1.76 -53.51
N ASN A 398 -20.03 -1.94 -52.18
CA ASN A 398 -20.35 -3.09 -51.32
C ASN A 398 -19.85 -4.53 -51.62
N GLY A 399 -19.11 -5.08 -50.65
CA GLY A 399 -19.26 -6.49 -50.22
C GLY A 399 -17.98 -7.31 -50.05
N THR A 400 -17.56 -7.50 -48.80
CA THR A 400 -16.79 -8.65 -48.25
C THR A 400 -15.45 -9.06 -48.88
N ALA A 401 -14.34 -8.90 -48.11
CA ALA A 401 -13.16 -9.78 -48.01
C ALA A 401 -12.26 -9.18 -46.88
N GLY A 402 -11.51 -9.90 -46.05
CA GLY A 402 -10.77 -11.12 -46.28
C GLY A 402 -9.27 -10.81 -46.16
N GLU A 403 -8.66 -11.39 -45.11
CA GLU A 403 -7.29 -11.94 -45.09
C GLU A 403 -6.08 -11.03 -45.39
N GLY A 404 -5.36 -10.67 -44.32
CA GLY A 404 -4.04 -10.05 -44.39
C GLY A 404 -3.20 -10.15 -43.11
N PHE A 405 -3.47 -11.14 -42.25
CA PHE A 405 -2.76 -11.32 -40.96
C PHE A 405 -1.95 -12.63 -40.85
N VAL A 406 -1.90 -13.43 -41.92
CA VAL A 406 -1.27 -14.78 -41.89
C VAL A 406 0.20 -14.78 -42.33
N ALA A 407 0.76 -13.67 -42.82
CA ALA A 407 2.15 -13.63 -43.30
C ALA A 407 3.22 -13.28 -42.24
N TRP A 408 2.85 -13.13 -40.95
CA TRP A 408 3.81 -12.75 -39.89
C TRP A 408 4.06 -13.86 -38.83
N VAL A 409 3.28 -14.95 -38.84
CA VAL A 409 3.32 -15.99 -37.78
C VAL A 409 4.21 -17.20 -38.13
N GLU A 410 4.64 -17.39 -39.38
CA GLU A 410 5.42 -18.57 -39.80
C GLU A 410 6.95 -18.38 -39.81
N ARG A 411 7.54 -17.82 -38.75
CA ARG A 411 9.02 -17.76 -38.66
C ARG A 411 9.63 -17.83 -37.25
N LEU A 412 9.04 -18.62 -36.35
CA LEU A 412 9.59 -18.81 -34.99
C LEU A 412 9.53 -20.24 -34.42
N GLU A 413 9.43 -21.29 -35.23
CA GLU A 413 9.59 -22.67 -34.72
C GLU A 413 10.41 -23.55 -35.68
N ALA A 414 11.73 -23.54 -35.53
CA ALA A 414 12.61 -24.62 -35.96
C ALA A 414 13.99 -24.50 -35.29
N GLU A 415 14.25 -25.29 -34.23
CA GLU A 415 15.39 -26.23 -34.18
C GLU A 415 15.53 -26.95 -32.81
N PRO A 416 16.03 -28.21 -32.77
CA PRO A 416 16.11 -29.04 -31.58
C PRO A 416 17.48 -29.04 -30.85
N ARG A 417 17.41 -29.44 -29.58
CA ARG A 417 18.49 -29.61 -28.57
C ARG A 417 19.74 -30.40 -29.03
N ARG A 418 20.95 -29.96 -28.63
CA ARG A 418 22.04 -30.79 -28.04
C ARG A 418 22.98 -29.94 -27.14
N GLY A 419 23.39 -30.50 -26.00
CA GLY A 419 24.32 -29.90 -25.04
C GLY A 419 25.81 -30.26 -25.27
N PRO A 420 26.66 -30.30 -24.23
CA PRO A 420 27.67 -29.26 -23.95
C PRO A 420 29.11 -29.76 -24.04
N CYS A 421 30.11 -28.87 -24.18
CA CYS A 421 31.52 -29.16 -23.86
C CYS A 421 32.31 -27.92 -23.44
N LEU A 422 33.21 -28.15 -22.49
CA LEU A 422 34.04 -27.23 -21.73
C LEU A 422 35.29 -26.71 -22.46
N ASN A 423 35.78 -25.59 -21.92
CA ASN A 423 37.18 -25.26 -21.53
C ASN A 423 38.13 -24.45 -22.43
N THR A 424 38.85 -23.58 -21.71
CA THR A 424 40.13 -22.86 -21.98
C THR A 424 40.05 -21.59 -22.84
N ALA A 425 40.82 -20.52 -22.64
CA ALA A 425 41.62 -19.93 -21.54
C ALA A 425 42.22 -18.61 -22.10
N ARG A 426 42.57 -17.66 -21.20
CA ARG A 426 43.52 -16.52 -21.37
C ARG A 426 43.04 -15.35 -22.24
N ASP A 427 42.96 -14.10 -21.77
CA ASP A 427 43.87 -13.15 -21.06
C ASP A 427 44.27 -12.03 -22.03
N GLU A 428 44.53 -10.85 -21.45
CA GLU A 428 44.93 -9.56 -22.08
C GLU A 428 43.74 -8.70 -22.56
N GLY A 429 43.48 -7.47 -22.11
CA GLY A 429 44.36 -6.44 -21.56
C GLY A 429 44.30 -5.24 -22.51
N GLY A 430 43.55 -4.18 -22.17
CA GLY A 430 43.61 -2.91 -22.92
C GLY A 430 42.37 -2.02 -22.87
N SER A 431 42.42 -0.99 -22.03
CA SER A 431 41.79 0.31 -22.30
C SER A 431 42.80 1.12 -23.13
N PRO A 432 42.39 1.87 -24.19
CA PRO A 432 42.02 3.26 -23.96
C PRO A 432 40.97 3.87 -24.91
N SER A 433 40.46 5.04 -24.50
CA SER A 433 40.05 6.19 -25.32
C SER A 433 38.71 6.14 -26.10
N SER A 434 37.83 7.07 -25.72
CA SER A 434 36.84 7.73 -26.59
C SER A 434 37.58 8.63 -27.61
N PRO A 435 37.06 8.89 -28.83
CA PRO A 435 36.02 9.91 -29.00
C PRO A 435 35.00 9.71 -30.15
N ALA A 436 33.87 10.40 -29.99
CA ALA A 436 33.06 11.07 -31.03
C ALA A 436 32.28 10.26 -32.10
N ALA A 437 30.95 10.25 -31.90
CA ALA A 437 29.89 10.69 -32.83
C ALA A 437 30.10 10.60 -34.35
N LEU A 438 29.12 9.99 -35.04
CA LEU A 438 28.36 10.70 -36.08
C LEU A 438 26.98 10.06 -36.30
N ALA A 439 25.96 10.91 -36.25
CA ALA A 439 24.58 10.63 -36.58
C ALA A 439 24.34 10.67 -38.10
N THR A 440 23.30 9.99 -38.56
CA THR A 440 22.61 10.39 -39.79
C THR A 440 21.09 10.39 -39.58
N ARG A 441 20.51 11.52 -39.95
CA ARG A 441 19.12 11.98 -39.77
C ARG A 441 18.19 11.42 -40.84
N HIS A 442 16.94 11.18 -40.45
CA HIS A 442 15.71 11.64 -41.14
C HIS A 442 14.69 11.82 -40.00
N GLY A 443 14.07 12.97 -39.73
CA GLY A 443 13.55 13.96 -40.66
C GLY A 443 12.02 14.01 -40.47
N PHE A 444 11.55 14.44 -39.29
CA PHE A 444 10.14 14.78 -39.08
C PHE A 444 10.03 16.24 -38.62
N LEU A 445 9.13 16.93 -39.31
CA LEU A 445 8.73 18.32 -39.14
C LEU A 445 8.53 18.67 -37.66
N GLU A 446 9.28 19.67 -37.18
CA GLU A 446 8.99 20.33 -35.91
C GLU A 446 7.64 21.06 -36.01
N PRO A 447 6.68 20.81 -35.11
CA PRO A 447 5.66 21.79 -34.81
C PRO A 447 6.25 22.75 -33.76
N THR A 448 6.81 23.86 -34.23
CA THR A 448 6.93 25.08 -33.43
C THR A 448 5.53 25.55 -33.03
N CYS A 449 5.11 25.25 -31.80
CA CYS A 449 4.01 25.90 -31.11
C CYS A 449 4.34 26.00 -29.62
N VAL A 450 5.12 27.01 -29.24
CA VAL A 450 5.28 27.43 -27.85
C VAL A 450 4.41 28.67 -27.63
N GLY A 451 3.34 28.53 -26.86
CA GLY A 451 2.50 29.63 -26.38
C GLY A 451 1.48 29.15 -25.32
N PRO A 452 1.49 29.65 -24.06
CA PRO A 452 1.52 28.80 -22.87
C PRO A 452 0.40 29.06 -21.83
N ALA A 453 -0.65 29.82 -22.13
CA ALA A 453 -1.36 30.54 -21.06
C ALA A 453 -2.47 29.77 -20.33
N VAL A 454 -3.29 28.96 -21.00
CA VAL A 454 -4.54 28.51 -20.37
C VAL A 454 -4.90 27.12 -20.87
N GLU A 455 -4.75 26.11 -20.02
CA GLU A 455 -5.34 24.78 -20.21
C GLU A 455 -6.28 24.53 -19.02
N LEU A 456 -7.08 25.57 -18.69
CA LEU A 456 -8.21 25.65 -17.75
C LEU A 456 -8.30 24.49 -16.72
N GLY A 457 -7.31 24.44 -15.82
CA GLY A 457 -7.32 23.77 -14.51
C GLY A 457 -7.30 22.23 -14.45
N ARG A 458 -6.84 21.62 -15.56
CA ARG A 458 -6.34 20.26 -15.87
C ARG A 458 -6.92 19.03 -15.13
N ARG A 459 -7.61 18.24 -15.94
CA ARG A 459 -8.56 17.14 -15.67
C ARG A 459 -7.93 15.78 -15.41
N ASN A 460 -6.82 15.48 -16.08
CA ASN A 460 -6.15 14.18 -15.99
C ASN A 460 -5.51 13.92 -14.62
N SER A 461 -4.96 14.95 -13.97
CA SER A 461 -4.51 14.83 -12.57
C SER A 461 -5.67 14.64 -11.60
N THR A 462 -6.81 15.28 -11.89
CA THR A 462 -8.03 15.11 -11.08
C THR A 462 -8.56 13.68 -11.19
N VAL A 463 -8.50 13.05 -12.36
CA VAL A 463 -8.85 11.62 -12.50
C VAL A 463 -8.02 10.77 -11.54
N VAL A 464 -6.69 10.98 -11.49
CA VAL A 464 -5.81 10.21 -10.61
C VAL A 464 -6.16 10.46 -9.13
N VAL A 465 -6.44 11.70 -8.74
CA VAL A 465 -6.91 12.02 -7.37
C VAL A 465 -8.21 11.29 -7.05
N ILE A 466 -9.20 11.32 -7.94
CA ILE A 466 -10.49 10.65 -7.72
C ILE A 466 -10.28 9.14 -7.56
N VAL A 467 -9.44 8.52 -8.39
CA VAL A 467 -9.13 7.09 -8.29
C VAL A 467 -8.44 6.77 -6.95
N LEU A 468 -7.46 7.58 -6.53
CA LEU A 468 -6.81 7.42 -5.23
C LEU A 468 -7.81 7.58 -4.07
N GLU A 469 -8.75 8.52 -4.16
CA GLU A 469 -9.81 8.71 -3.16
C GLU A 469 -10.79 7.54 -3.11
N GLU A 470 -11.20 6.98 -4.26
CA GLU A 470 -12.10 5.82 -4.31
C GLU A 470 -11.44 4.54 -3.79
N LEU A 471 -10.15 4.34 -4.10
CA LEU A 471 -9.33 3.25 -3.57
C LEU A 471 -8.88 3.49 -2.12
N ARG A 472 -9.11 4.69 -1.58
CA ARG A 472 -8.62 5.13 -0.27
C ARG A 472 -7.11 4.99 -0.10
N VAL A 473 -6.36 5.15 -1.20
CA VAL A 473 -4.90 5.11 -1.21
C VAL A 473 -4.37 6.45 -0.71
N PRO A 474 -3.55 6.50 0.34
CA PRO A 474 -2.95 7.75 0.79
C PRO A 474 -2.00 8.32 -0.26
N TYR A 475 -2.09 9.64 -0.49
CA TYR A 475 -1.27 10.32 -1.48
C TYR A 475 -0.80 11.68 -0.98
N GLU A 476 0.30 12.15 -1.56
CA GLU A 476 0.80 13.50 -1.39
C GLU A 476 0.75 14.21 -2.73
N ILE A 477 0.24 15.44 -2.73
CA ILE A 477 0.29 16.27 -3.94
C ILE A 477 1.52 17.17 -3.86
N VAL A 478 2.51 16.88 -4.69
CA VAL A 478 3.61 17.81 -4.95
C VAL A 478 3.16 18.75 -6.04
N SER A 479 2.83 19.98 -5.66
CA SER A 479 2.38 20.99 -6.62
C SER A 479 3.55 21.76 -7.20
N ILE A 480 3.87 21.50 -8.47
CA ILE A 480 4.94 22.14 -9.25
C ILE A 480 4.40 23.36 -9.99
N LYS A 481 5.22 24.40 -10.06
CA LYS A 481 4.87 25.62 -10.79
C LYS A 481 4.91 25.40 -12.30
N PHE A 482 4.15 26.21 -13.04
CA PHE A 482 4.12 26.13 -14.51
C PHE A 482 5.52 26.23 -15.14
N GLU A 483 6.33 27.15 -14.62
CA GLU A 483 7.67 27.43 -15.11
C GLU A 483 8.59 26.21 -14.97
N ASP A 484 8.34 25.41 -13.93
CA ASP A 484 9.23 24.34 -13.49
C ASP A 484 8.80 22.97 -14.07
N ILE A 485 7.66 22.89 -14.74
CA ILE A 485 7.15 21.63 -15.32
C ILE A 485 7.96 21.17 -16.55
N LYS A 486 8.80 22.04 -17.11
CA LYS A 486 9.70 21.73 -18.22
C LYS A 486 11.17 21.71 -17.78
N SER A 487 11.44 21.76 -16.48
CA SER A 487 12.78 21.74 -15.91
C SER A 487 12.95 20.59 -14.92
N GLU A 488 14.20 20.34 -14.54
CA GLU A 488 14.52 19.43 -13.44
C GLU A 488 14.05 20.03 -12.11
N PRO A 489 13.56 19.19 -11.18
CA PRO A 489 13.58 17.73 -11.22
C PRO A 489 12.38 17.08 -11.93
N PHE A 490 11.38 17.83 -12.39
CA PHE A 490 10.14 17.21 -12.89
C PHE A 490 10.33 16.42 -14.19
N ILE A 491 11.11 16.93 -15.13
CA ILE A 491 11.36 16.20 -16.39
C ILE A 491 12.13 14.89 -16.18
N ASN A 492 12.80 14.71 -15.04
CA ASN A 492 13.40 13.44 -14.65
C ASN A 492 12.33 12.40 -14.24
N LEU A 493 11.15 12.85 -13.80
CA LEU A 493 10.00 12.01 -13.49
C LEU A 493 9.09 11.80 -14.71
N ASN A 494 8.93 12.85 -15.53
CA ASN A 494 8.06 12.86 -16.68
C ASN A 494 8.69 13.63 -17.85
N PRO A 495 9.29 12.93 -18.82
CA PRO A 495 9.98 13.56 -19.94
C PRO A 495 9.04 14.34 -20.88
N ASN A 496 7.73 14.03 -20.89
CA ASN A 496 6.72 14.83 -21.62
C ASN A 496 6.54 16.22 -20.97
N GLY A 497 6.94 16.40 -19.71
CA GLY A 497 6.82 17.65 -18.97
C GLY A 497 5.35 18.11 -18.88
N ARG A 498 4.43 17.15 -18.67
CA ARG A 498 2.99 17.39 -18.50
C ARG A 498 2.47 16.52 -17.37
N ALA A 499 1.90 17.11 -16.32
CA ALA A 499 1.22 16.36 -15.26
C ALA A 499 0.04 15.54 -15.81
N PRO A 500 -0.32 14.39 -15.21
CA PRO A 500 0.22 13.86 -13.95
C PRO A 500 1.52 13.06 -14.11
N ALA A 501 2.27 12.97 -13.01
CA ALA A 501 3.24 11.92 -12.77
C ALA A 501 3.02 11.40 -11.35
N ILE A 502 3.26 10.11 -11.11
CA ILE A 502 3.33 9.55 -9.78
C ILE A 502 4.74 9.05 -9.50
N LYS A 503 5.17 9.16 -8.25
CA LYS A 503 6.19 8.29 -7.69
C LYS A 503 5.52 7.47 -6.60
N ASP A 504 5.62 6.16 -6.76
CA ASP A 504 5.14 5.20 -5.79
C ASP A 504 6.31 4.66 -4.96
N PRO A 505 6.55 5.20 -3.77
CA PRO A 505 7.60 4.72 -2.88
C PRO A 505 7.46 3.24 -2.45
N ASN A 506 6.25 2.65 -2.49
CA ASN A 506 6.05 1.25 -2.07
C ASN A 506 6.62 0.25 -3.06
N THR A 507 6.66 0.63 -4.34
CA THR A 507 7.13 -0.23 -5.45
C THR A 507 8.37 0.34 -6.13
N ASP A 508 8.88 1.48 -5.65
CA ASP A 508 9.92 2.29 -6.29
C ASP A 508 9.61 2.63 -7.77
N LEU A 509 8.32 2.74 -8.11
CA LEU A 509 7.89 2.97 -9.49
C LEU A 509 7.58 4.45 -9.76
N VAL A 510 8.10 4.97 -10.87
CA VAL A 510 7.75 6.30 -11.38
C VAL A 510 7.00 6.14 -12.69
N LEU A 511 5.77 6.67 -12.74
CA LEU A 511 4.91 6.62 -13.93
C LEU A 511 4.40 8.01 -14.31
N TRP A 512 4.18 8.19 -15.60
CA TRP A 512 3.49 9.32 -16.18
C TRP A 512 2.46 8.82 -17.22
N GLU A 513 1.56 9.70 -17.64
CA GLU A 513 0.28 9.37 -18.33
C GLU A 513 -0.81 8.83 -17.40
N SER A 514 -1.97 9.50 -17.38
CA SER A 514 -3.07 9.15 -16.48
C SER A 514 -3.61 7.75 -16.70
N GLY A 515 -3.64 7.24 -17.94
CA GLY A 515 -4.11 5.88 -18.22
C GLY A 515 -3.20 4.81 -17.65
N ALA A 516 -1.89 4.95 -17.84
CA ALA A 516 -0.90 4.03 -17.27
C ALA A 516 -0.92 4.06 -15.74
N ILE A 517 -1.03 5.27 -15.15
CA ILE A 517 -1.17 5.46 -13.71
C ILE A 517 -2.42 4.76 -13.18
N ILE A 518 -3.58 4.92 -13.81
CA ILE A 518 -4.83 4.30 -13.36
C ILE A 518 -4.74 2.77 -13.44
N SER A 519 -4.24 2.23 -14.56
CA SER A 519 -4.04 0.78 -14.70
C SER A 519 -3.15 0.22 -13.60
N TYR A 520 -2.05 0.91 -13.31
CA TYR A 520 -1.14 0.56 -12.23
C TYR A 520 -1.83 0.62 -10.85
N LEU A 521 -2.53 1.71 -10.53
CA LEU A 521 -3.21 1.87 -9.24
C LEU A 521 -4.29 0.81 -9.03
N VAL A 522 -5.03 0.44 -10.07
CA VAL A 522 -6.01 -0.65 -9.99
C VAL A 522 -5.32 -1.99 -9.77
N GLU A 523 -4.22 -2.25 -10.48
CA GLU A 523 -3.50 -3.52 -10.34
C GLU A 523 -2.85 -3.67 -8.95
N GLN A 524 -2.28 -2.60 -8.40
CA GLN A 524 -1.58 -2.66 -7.12
C GLN A 524 -2.50 -2.45 -5.91
N TYR A 525 -3.53 -1.61 -6.04
CA TYR A 525 -4.28 -1.09 -4.90
C TYR A 525 -5.78 -1.36 -4.94
N ASP A 526 -6.26 -2.18 -5.88
CA ASP A 526 -7.65 -2.64 -5.93
C ASP A 526 -7.81 -4.17 -5.80
N PRO A 527 -7.18 -4.84 -4.81
CA PRO A 527 -7.23 -6.30 -4.68
C PRO A 527 -8.66 -6.82 -4.38
N GLU A 528 -9.51 -5.97 -3.81
CA GLU A 528 -10.92 -6.27 -3.54
C GLU A 528 -11.85 -5.92 -4.70
N HIS A 529 -11.29 -5.40 -5.81
CA HIS A 529 -12.04 -4.99 -6.98
C HIS A 529 -13.15 -3.97 -6.66
N VAL A 530 -12.88 -2.98 -5.81
CA VAL A 530 -13.83 -1.90 -5.45
C VAL A 530 -14.23 -1.10 -6.69
N ILE A 531 -13.28 -0.77 -7.57
CA ILE A 531 -13.52 0.00 -8.81
C ILE A 531 -13.12 -0.76 -10.07
N SER A 532 -12.95 -2.08 -9.99
CA SER A 532 -12.58 -2.96 -11.10
C SER A 532 -13.33 -4.29 -11.07
N TYR A 533 -13.01 -5.19 -12.00
CA TYR A 533 -13.51 -6.56 -12.03
C TYR A 533 -12.33 -7.52 -12.20
N GLU A 534 -12.41 -8.68 -11.56
CA GLU A 534 -11.46 -9.79 -11.71
C GLU A 534 -11.65 -10.53 -13.04
N THR A 535 -12.91 -10.66 -13.46
CA THR A 535 -13.31 -11.46 -14.61
C THR A 535 -12.72 -10.92 -15.91
N LEU A 536 -12.15 -11.84 -16.71
CA LEU A 536 -11.43 -11.53 -17.95
C LEU A 536 -12.21 -10.55 -18.85
N LYS A 537 -13.49 -10.83 -19.07
CA LYS A 537 -14.34 -10.05 -19.99
C LYS A 537 -14.54 -8.61 -19.51
N GLU A 538 -14.99 -8.43 -18.28
CA GLU A 538 -15.25 -7.12 -17.70
C GLU A 538 -13.95 -6.31 -17.55
N LYS A 539 -12.85 -6.95 -17.11
CA LYS A 539 -11.53 -6.32 -17.03
C LYS A 539 -11.10 -5.71 -18.36
N HIS A 540 -11.21 -6.46 -19.46
CA HIS A 540 -10.84 -5.96 -20.79
C HIS A 540 -11.82 -4.92 -21.33
N HIS A 541 -13.11 -5.01 -20.99
CA HIS A 541 -14.06 -3.94 -21.34
C HIS A 541 -13.77 -2.64 -20.59
N CYS A 542 -13.42 -2.67 -19.30
CA CYS A 542 -13.00 -1.48 -18.56
C CYS A 542 -11.77 -0.84 -19.20
N ASN A 543 -10.76 -1.65 -19.56
CA ASN A 543 -9.57 -1.16 -20.26
C ASN A 543 -9.91 -0.53 -21.63
N GLN A 544 -10.83 -1.14 -22.40
CA GLN A 544 -11.28 -0.57 -23.68
C GLN A 544 -11.86 0.84 -23.51
N TRP A 545 -12.70 1.06 -22.50
CA TRP A 545 -13.30 2.38 -22.23
C TRP A 545 -12.27 3.38 -21.70
N LEU A 546 -11.31 2.95 -20.89
CA LEU A 546 -10.18 3.79 -20.48
C LEU A 546 -9.36 4.24 -21.69
N GLN A 547 -9.00 3.32 -22.59
CA GLN A 547 -8.24 3.66 -23.80
C GLN A 547 -9.03 4.58 -24.73
N PHE A 548 -10.34 4.38 -24.88
CA PHE A 548 -11.18 5.27 -25.66
C PHE A 548 -11.28 6.68 -25.06
N GLN A 549 -11.26 6.80 -23.73
CA GLN A 549 -11.17 8.10 -23.05
C GLN A 549 -9.84 8.80 -23.40
N MET A 550 -8.72 8.07 -23.32
CA MET A 550 -7.37 8.61 -23.55
C MET A 550 -7.12 9.01 -25.00
N SER A 551 -7.61 8.23 -25.97
CA SER A 551 -7.42 8.50 -27.40
C SER A 551 -8.53 9.35 -28.02
N GLY A 552 -9.72 9.35 -27.42
CA GLY A 552 -10.92 10.02 -27.92
C GLY A 552 -11.21 11.32 -27.16
N GLN A 553 -11.74 11.20 -25.95
CA GLN A 553 -12.22 12.35 -25.19
C GLN A 553 -11.12 13.39 -24.93
N GLY A 554 -9.98 12.96 -24.37
CA GLY A 554 -8.89 13.87 -23.99
C GLY A 554 -8.39 14.76 -25.14
N PRO A 555 -7.93 14.18 -26.26
CA PRO A 555 -7.43 14.95 -27.40
C PRO A 555 -8.49 15.85 -28.04
N TYR A 556 -9.69 15.33 -28.32
CA TYR A 556 -10.71 16.12 -29.04
C TYR A 556 -11.29 17.25 -28.19
N PHE A 557 -11.54 17.01 -26.91
CA PHE A 557 -12.05 18.06 -26.02
C PHE A 557 -10.96 19.12 -25.75
N GLY A 558 -9.70 18.69 -25.69
CA GLY A 558 -8.56 19.60 -25.61
C GLY A 558 -8.47 20.52 -26.83
N GLN A 559 -8.62 19.97 -28.04
CA GLN A 559 -8.63 20.75 -29.28
C GLN A 559 -9.85 21.66 -29.38
N ALA A 560 -11.04 21.20 -28.97
CA ALA A 560 -12.24 22.04 -28.89
C ALA A 560 -11.99 23.25 -27.97
N GLY A 561 -11.46 23.02 -26.77
CA GLY A 561 -11.10 24.10 -25.85
C GLY A 561 -10.02 25.04 -26.43
N TRP A 562 -9.03 24.50 -27.15
CA TRP A 562 -8.01 25.32 -27.79
C TRP A 562 -8.60 26.26 -28.85
N PHE A 563 -9.32 25.74 -29.84
CA PHE A 563 -9.86 26.58 -30.91
C PHE A 563 -10.97 27.52 -30.43
N THR A 564 -11.78 27.08 -29.46
CA THR A 564 -12.87 27.89 -28.92
C THR A 564 -12.33 28.99 -28.01
N VAL A 565 -11.41 28.67 -27.10
CA VAL A 565 -11.01 29.60 -26.03
C VAL A 565 -9.67 30.27 -26.31
N PHE A 566 -8.63 29.52 -26.67
CA PHE A 566 -7.24 29.98 -26.58
C PHE A 566 -6.60 30.39 -27.90
N HIS A 567 -7.05 29.83 -29.01
CA HIS A 567 -6.52 30.22 -30.31
C HIS A 567 -6.78 31.71 -30.52
N HIS A 568 -5.71 32.44 -30.84
CA HIS A 568 -5.71 33.90 -30.98
C HIS A 568 -6.66 34.36 -32.09
N GLU A 569 -6.79 33.55 -33.14
CA GLU A 569 -7.80 33.70 -34.18
C GLU A 569 -8.97 32.72 -33.96
N LYS A 570 -10.22 33.17 -34.13
CA LYS A 570 -11.38 32.28 -34.09
C LYS A 570 -11.61 31.71 -35.48
N LEU A 571 -11.34 30.42 -35.64
CA LEU A 571 -11.48 29.66 -36.89
C LEU A 571 -12.78 28.85 -36.85
N PRO A 572 -13.89 29.32 -37.48
CA PRO A 572 -15.20 28.68 -37.31
C PRO A 572 -15.22 27.21 -37.72
N SER A 573 -14.53 26.87 -38.82
CA SER A 573 -14.43 25.49 -39.31
C SER A 573 -13.71 24.54 -38.35
N ALA A 574 -12.69 25.02 -37.62
CA ALA A 574 -11.99 24.24 -36.62
C ALA A 574 -12.83 24.07 -35.36
N ILE A 575 -13.50 25.15 -34.90
CA ILE A 575 -14.41 25.11 -33.75
C ILE A 575 -15.55 24.14 -34.04
N GLU A 576 -16.22 24.27 -35.18
CA GLU A 576 -17.32 23.39 -35.59
C GLU A 576 -16.88 21.93 -35.64
N ARG A 577 -15.72 21.64 -36.24
CA ARG A 577 -15.16 20.29 -36.31
C ARG A 577 -14.95 19.69 -34.91
N TYR A 578 -14.25 20.39 -34.02
CA TYR A 578 -13.88 19.81 -32.72
C TYR A 578 -15.04 19.80 -31.72
N CYS A 579 -15.94 20.79 -31.76
CA CYS A 579 -17.21 20.71 -31.01
C CYS A 579 -18.11 19.59 -31.56
N GLY A 580 -18.08 19.34 -32.87
CA GLY A 580 -18.72 18.17 -33.49
C GLY A 580 -18.15 16.86 -32.96
N GLU A 581 -16.83 16.75 -32.79
CA GLU A 581 -16.20 15.57 -32.17
C GLU A 581 -16.59 15.39 -30.71
N VAL A 582 -16.75 16.47 -29.93
CA VAL A 582 -17.31 16.40 -28.57
C VAL A 582 -18.70 15.75 -28.60
N LYS A 583 -19.60 16.25 -29.45
CA LYS A 583 -20.96 15.67 -29.62
C LYS A 583 -20.93 14.22 -30.09
N ARG A 584 -20.03 13.87 -31.02
CA ARG A 584 -19.86 12.50 -31.49
C ARG A 584 -19.46 11.55 -30.35
N VAL A 585 -18.52 11.96 -29.51
CA VAL A 585 -18.08 11.19 -28.34
C VAL A 585 -19.21 11.04 -27.32
N LEU A 586 -19.97 12.10 -27.05
CA LEU A 586 -21.16 12.04 -26.19
C LEU A 586 -22.21 11.05 -26.74
N GLY A 587 -22.42 11.02 -28.06
CA GLY A 587 -23.33 10.06 -28.70
C GLY A 587 -22.90 8.59 -28.51
N VAL A 588 -21.60 8.31 -28.46
CA VAL A 588 -21.10 6.96 -28.14
C VAL A 588 -21.40 6.58 -26.69
N LEU A 589 -21.24 7.52 -25.75
CA LEU A 589 -21.59 7.30 -24.35
C LEU A 589 -23.10 7.12 -24.16
N GLU A 590 -23.92 7.95 -24.81
CA GLU A 590 -25.39 7.86 -24.74
C GLU A 590 -25.86 6.48 -25.15
N LYS A 591 -25.43 6.01 -26.33
CA LYS A 591 -25.75 4.67 -26.82
C LYS A 591 -25.23 3.57 -25.90
N ARG A 592 -24.09 3.77 -25.23
CA ARG A 592 -23.58 2.79 -24.27
C ARG A 592 -24.45 2.73 -23.01
N LEU A 593 -24.95 3.87 -22.55
CA LEU A 593 -25.73 4.02 -21.32
C LEU A 593 -27.22 3.69 -21.51
N GLU A 594 -27.69 3.44 -22.74
CA GLU A 594 -29.03 2.91 -23.00
C GLU A 594 -29.28 1.62 -22.20
N GLY A 595 -30.22 1.70 -21.25
CA GLY A 595 -30.57 0.60 -20.34
C GLY A 595 -29.48 0.24 -19.33
N ARG A 596 -28.44 1.08 -19.14
CA ARG A 596 -27.33 0.81 -18.22
C ARG A 596 -27.08 1.97 -17.27
N GLN A 597 -26.63 1.64 -16.06
CA GLN A 597 -26.21 2.65 -15.09
C GLN A 597 -24.73 3.03 -15.21
N TRP A 598 -23.89 2.10 -15.68
CA TRP A 598 -22.43 2.21 -15.74
C TRP A 598 -21.90 1.80 -17.12
N LEU A 599 -20.68 2.22 -17.44
CA LEU A 599 -20.04 1.85 -18.71
C LEU A 599 -19.75 0.36 -18.81
N VAL A 600 -19.48 -0.35 -17.70
CA VAL A 600 -19.19 -1.78 -17.69
C VAL A 600 -19.83 -2.47 -16.48
N GLY A 601 -20.54 -3.57 -16.73
CA GLY A 601 -21.15 -4.40 -15.69
C GLY A 601 -22.25 -3.68 -14.89
N ASP A 602 -22.30 -3.96 -13.59
CA ASP A 602 -23.36 -3.55 -12.66
C ASP A 602 -22.91 -2.55 -11.58
N LYS A 603 -21.62 -2.24 -11.49
CA LYS A 603 -21.06 -1.20 -10.60
C LYS A 603 -20.20 -0.16 -11.34
N MET A 604 -19.97 0.96 -10.65
CA MET A 604 -19.02 2.00 -11.06
C MET A 604 -17.60 1.47 -11.09
N THR A 605 -16.81 1.86 -12.09
CA THR A 605 -15.41 1.45 -12.21
C THR A 605 -14.46 2.61 -12.53
N TYR A 606 -13.15 2.36 -12.52
CA TYR A 606 -12.15 3.30 -13.02
C TYR A 606 -12.42 3.75 -14.46
N ALA A 607 -13.09 2.92 -15.26
CA ALA A 607 -13.48 3.26 -16.61
C ALA A 607 -14.57 4.34 -16.65
N ASP A 608 -15.41 4.46 -15.63
CA ASP A 608 -16.38 5.55 -15.48
C ASP A 608 -15.68 6.82 -14.95
N LEU A 609 -14.86 6.69 -13.90
CA LEU A 609 -14.17 7.79 -13.22
C LEU A 609 -13.28 8.60 -14.19
N ALA A 610 -12.67 7.95 -15.18
CA ALA A 610 -11.77 8.58 -16.15
C ALA A 610 -12.40 9.71 -16.98
N TRP A 611 -13.72 9.71 -17.15
CA TRP A 611 -14.42 10.64 -18.04
C TRP A 611 -14.90 11.91 -17.33
N VAL A 612 -15.11 11.83 -16.01
CA VAL A 612 -15.85 12.83 -15.24
C VAL A 612 -15.20 14.23 -15.33
N PRO A 613 -13.87 14.38 -15.15
CA PRO A 613 -13.25 15.70 -15.20
C PRO A 613 -13.41 16.42 -16.55
N TRP A 614 -13.43 15.69 -17.67
CA TRP A 614 -13.65 16.26 -19.00
C TRP A 614 -15.12 16.61 -19.23
N ASN A 615 -16.04 15.78 -18.78
CA ASN A 615 -17.47 16.02 -18.87
C ASN A 615 -17.92 17.22 -18.02
N ASP A 616 -17.31 17.43 -16.85
CA ASP A 616 -17.53 18.60 -16.00
C ASP A 616 -17.21 19.93 -16.69
N ARG A 617 -16.50 19.88 -17.82
CA ARG A 617 -15.94 21.06 -18.50
C ARG A 617 -16.38 21.21 -19.95
N ILE A 618 -17.43 20.51 -20.34
CA ILE A 618 -17.97 20.62 -21.70
C ILE A 618 -18.38 22.05 -22.00
N ASP A 619 -19.16 22.67 -21.11
CA ASP A 619 -19.55 24.07 -21.13
C ASP A 619 -18.37 25.01 -21.41
N ALA A 620 -17.25 24.81 -20.72
CA ALA A 620 -16.06 25.63 -20.91
C ALA A 620 -15.35 25.37 -22.25
N VAL A 621 -15.22 24.12 -22.69
CA VAL A 621 -14.47 23.79 -23.93
C VAL A 621 -15.27 24.05 -25.21
N THR A 622 -16.60 24.04 -25.13
CA THR A 622 -17.49 24.38 -26.25
C THR A 622 -18.07 25.79 -26.14
N SER A 623 -17.84 26.48 -25.02
CA SER A 623 -18.42 27.80 -24.72
C SER A 623 -19.96 27.82 -24.84
N CYS A 624 -20.61 26.72 -24.46
CA CYS A 624 -22.07 26.68 -24.29
C CYS A 624 -22.45 27.02 -22.85
N ARG A 625 -23.75 27.22 -22.60
CA ARG A 625 -24.21 27.48 -21.23
C ARG A 625 -24.12 26.20 -20.38
N PRO A 626 -23.87 26.29 -19.06
CA PRO A 626 -23.78 25.11 -18.20
C PRO A 626 -24.99 24.18 -18.29
N GLU A 627 -26.20 24.72 -18.47
CA GLU A 627 -27.44 23.97 -18.66
C GLU A 627 -27.54 23.23 -20.02
N GLU A 628 -26.75 23.65 -21.02
CA GLU A 628 -26.74 23.07 -22.38
C GLU A 628 -25.68 21.97 -22.53
N LYS A 629 -24.82 21.75 -21.52
CA LYS A 629 -23.63 20.89 -21.64
C LYS A 629 -23.90 19.44 -22.09
N PHE A 630 -25.10 18.92 -21.79
CA PHE A 630 -25.53 17.58 -22.19
C PHE A 630 -26.84 17.58 -23.00
N GLU A 631 -27.20 18.71 -23.61
CA GLU A 631 -28.40 18.79 -24.44
C GLU A 631 -28.38 17.70 -25.53
N GLY A 632 -29.44 16.90 -25.59
CA GLY A 632 -29.55 15.74 -26.49
C GLY A 632 -28.93 14.43 -25.98
N PHE A 633 -28.36 14.39 -24.77
CA PHE A 633 -27.71 13.22 -24.19
C PHE A 633 -28.18 12.96 -22.73
N PRO A 634 -29.48 12.64 -22.51
CA PRO A 634 -30.05 12.51 -21.16
C PRO A 634 -29.44 11.34 -20.37
N GLY A 635 -29.07 10.23 -21.01
CA GLY A 635 -28.39 9.11 -20.37
C GLY A 635 -27.01 9.51 -19.83
N VAL A 636 -26.24 10.25 -20.64
CA VAL A 636 -24.93 10.81 -20.23
C VAL A 636 -25.10 11.81 -19.10
N GLN A 637 -26.09 12.70 -19.18
CA GLN A 637 -26.37 13.67 -18.12
C GLN A 637 -26.63 12.97 -16.78
N ALA A 638 -27.56 12.03 -16.75
CA ALA A 638 -27.92 11.30 -15.54
C ALA A 638 -26.72 10.51 -14.97
N TRP A 639 -25.91 9.90 -15.84
CA TRP A 639 -24.67 9.23 -15.43
C TRP A 639 -23.65 10.20 -14.85
N HIS A 640 -23.43 11.35 -15.48
CA HIS A 640 -22.50 12.35 -14.97
C HIS A 640 -22.95 12.94 -13.62
N GLU A 641 -24.24 13.22 -13.44
CA GLU A 641 -24.81 13.68 -12.18
C GLU A 641 -24.57 12.68 -11.03
N ARG A 642 -24.72 11.38 -11.30
CA ARG A 642 -24.35 10.32 -10.33
C ARG A 642 -22.86 10.30 -10.00
N MET A 643 -22.00 10.66 -10.95
CA MET A 643 -20.56 10.67 -10.73
C MET A 643 -20.10 11.88 -9.91
N ILE A 644 -20.67 13.06 -10.15
CA ILE A 644 -20.30 14.28 -9.42
C ILE A 644 -20.95 14.40 -8.04
N SER A 645 -21.99 13.60 -7.75
CA SER A 645 -22.57 13.49 -6.40
C SER A 645 -21.73 12.66 -5.44
N ARG A 646 -20.64 12.03 -5.92
CA ARG A 646 -19.78 11.17 -5.12
C ARG A 646 -18.91 12.01 -4.17
N PRO A 647 -18.68 11.55 -2.92
CA PRO A 647 -17.80 12.24 -1.97
C PRO A 647 -16.36 12.43 -2.49
N SER A 648 -15.82 11.45 -3.22
CA SER A 648 -14.50 11.49 -3.84
C SER A 648 -14.35 12.67 -4.81
N TRP A 649 -15.40 12.97 -5.60
CA TRP A 649 -15.46 14.12 -6.49
C TRP A 649 -15.43 15.43 -5.71
N GLY A 650 -16.28 15.55 -4.68
CA GLY A 650 -16.32 16.74 -3.81
C GLY A 650 -14.95 17.04 -3.20
N LYS A 651 -14.32 16.02 -2.61
CA LYS A 651 -12.98 16.15 -2.00
C LYS A 651 -11.89 16.47 -3.02
N ALA A 652 -11.94 15.91 -4.22
CA ALA A 652 -11.02 16.24 -5.30
C ALA A 652 -11.18 17.70 -5.75
N MET A 653 -12.42 18.22 -5.77
CA MET A 653 -12.72 19.62 -6.10
C MET A 653 -12.27 20.59 -5.00
N GLU A 654 -12.48 20.25 -3.74
CA GLU A 654 -11.98 21.02 -2.59
C GLU A 654 -10.45 21.08 -2.58
N THR A 655 -9.79 19.93 -2.76
CA THR A 655 -8.33 19.84 -2.84
C THR A 655 -7.80 20.67 -4.00
N ARG A 656 -8.47 20.62 -5.15
CA ARG A 656 -8.15 21.48 -6.31
C ARG A 656 -8.33 22.95 -5.96
N ALA A 657 -9.43 23.34 -5.34
CA ALA A 657 -9.70 24.74 -4.98
C ALA A 657 -8.63 25.27 -4.02
N ARG A 658 -8.30 24.52 -2.96
CA ARG A 658 -7.25 24.88 -1.99
C ARG A 658 -5.89 25.08 -2.65
N LEU A 659 -5.44 24.13 -3.48
CA LEU A 659 -4.14 24.21 -4.14
C LEU A 659 -4.06 25.37 -5.15
N MET A 660 -5.17 25.71 -5.81
CA MET A 660 -5.25 26.89 -6.66
C MET A 660 -5.15 28.17 -5.82
N ASP A 661 -5.86 28.21 -4.69
CA ASP A 661 -5.89 29.34 -3.78
C ASP A 661 -4.52 29.68 -3.18
N GLU A 662 -3.81 28.65 -2.69
CA GLU A 662 -2.43 28.70 -2.15
C GLU A 662 -1.43 29.30 -3.14
N GLN A 663 -1.76 29.26 -4.44
CA GLN A 663 -0.89 29.73 -5.52
C GLN A 663 -1.42 31.00 -6.20
N GLY A 664 -2.34 31.70 -5.53
CA GLY A 664 -2.87 32.98 -6.00
C GLY A 664 -3.73 32.85 -7.25
N LEU A 665 -4.29 31.65 -7.51
CA LEU A 665 -5.13 31.38 -8.67
C LEU A 665 -6.63 31.36 -8.31
N THR A 666 -7.42 31.76 -9.29
CA THR A 666 -8.85 31.50 -9.35
C THR A 666 -9.12 30.03 -9.66
N TRP A 667 -10.37 29.60 -9.48
CA TRP A 667 -10.80 28.23 -9.76
C TRP A 667 -10.61 27.77 -11.22
N THR A 668 -10.46 28.72 -12.17
CA THR A 668 -10.15 28.47 -13.59
C THR A 668 -8.66 28.30 -13.86
N GLY A 669 -7.81 28.60 -12.87
CA GLY A 669 -6.36 28.61 -12.99
C GLY A 669 -5.78 29.94 -13.46
N MET A 670 -6.58 31.01 -13.57
CA MET A 670 -6.09 32.37 -13.85
C MET A 670 -5.61 33.05 -12.55
N PRO A 671 -4.57 33.88 -12.56
CA PRO A 671 -4.17 34.66 -11.39
C PRO A 671 -5.31 35.53 -10.85
N LYS A 672 -5.46 35.63 -9.52
CA LYS A 672 -6.54 36.38 -8.85
C LYS A 672 -6.51 37.88 -9.15
N ASP A 673 -5.35 38.41 -9.52
CA ASP A 673 -5.09 39.81 -9.85
C ASP A 673 -5.41 40.17 -11.32
N VAL A 674 -5.81 39.19 -12.14
CA VAL A 674 -6.08 39.38 -13.57
C VAL A 674 -7.58 39.23 -13.86
N LYS A 675 -8.18 40.27 -14.46
CA LYS A 675 -9.64 40.41 -14.64
C LYS A 675 -10.16 39.85 -15.97
N SER A 676 -9.28 39.61 -16.96
CA SER A 676 -9.69 39.02 -18.24
C SER A 676 -8.58 38.18 -18.88
N LEU A 677 -8.96 37.26 -19.78
CA LEU A 677 -8.02 36.49 -20.59
C LEU A 677 -7.17 37.38 -21.51
N VAL A 678 -7.71 38.53 -21.94
CA VAL A 678 -7.01 39.52 -22.76
C VAL A 678 -5.89 40.18 -21.94
N GLU A 679 -6.22 40.65 -20.74
CA GLU A 679 -5.24 41.23 -19.79
C GLU A 679 -4.15 40.20 -19.43
N TYR A 680 -4.53 38.93 -19.25
CA TYR A 680 -3.57 37.86 -18.99
C TYR A 680 -2.62 37.62 -20.17
N GLN A 681 -3.15 37.64 -21.40
CA GLN A 681 -2.38 37.47 -22.62
C GLN A 681 -1.44 38.67 -22.86
N GLU A 682 -1.90 39.90 -22.57
CA GLU A 682 -1.09 41.11 -22.60
C GLU A 682 0.05 41.07 -21.58
N ILE A 683 -0.18 40.57 -20.36
CA ILE A 683 0.86 40.35 -19.34
C ILE A 683 1.90 39.34 -19.82
N ILE A 684 1.47 38.27 -20.50
CA ILE A 684 2.36 37.24 -21.06
C ILE A 684 3.20 37.80 -22.21
N ASP A 685 2.60 38.59 -23.10
CA ASP A 685 3.27 39.12 -24.28
C ASP A 685 4.18 40.32 -23.93
N ALA A 686 3.80 41.18 -22.99
CA ALA A 686 4.65 42.26 -22.46
C ALA A 686 5.92 41.72 -21.79
N LYS A 687 5.82 40.60 -21.06
CA LYS A 687 6.98 39.93 -20.42
C LYS A 687 7.88 39.21 -21.42
N LYS A 688 7.35 38.73 -22.56
CA LYS A 688 8.16 38.21 -23.67
C LYS A 688 8.94 39.31 -24.39
N GLY A 689 8.37 40.51 -24.51
CA GLY A 689 9.01 41.67 -25.17
C GLY A 689 10.15 42.31 -24.37
N ALA A 690 9.99 42.42 -23.04
CA ALA A 690 10.95 43.10 -22.16
C ALA A 690 12.33 42.40 -22.03
N GLY A 691 12.43 41.11 -22.33
CA GLY A 691 13.68 40.34 -22.28
C GLY A 691 14.59 40.45 -23.52
N SER A 692 14.22 41.27 -24.50
CA SER A 692 14.96 41.43 -25.77
C SER A 692 15.85 42.69 -25.86
N LYS A 693 15.89 43.51 -24.81
CA LYS A 693 16.62 44.80 -24.78
C LYS A 693 17.70 44.95 -23.69
N GLU A 694 18.08 43.88 -22.98
CA GLU A 694 19.26 43.88 -22.09
C GLU A 694 20.27 42.78 -22.47
#